data_AF-A0A353A1M3-F1
#
_entry.id   AF-A0A353A1M3-F1
#
_cell.length_a   1.000
_cell.length_b   1.000
_cell.length_c   1.000
_cell.angle_alpha   90.00
_cell.angle_beta   90.00
_cell.angle_gamma   90.00
#
_symmetry.space_group_name_H-M   'P 1'
#
loop_
_entity.id
_entity.type
_entity.pdbx_description
1 polymer ?
#
loop_
_entity_poly.entity_id
_entity_poly.type
_entity_poly.pdbx_seq_one_letter_code
_entity_poly.pdbx_strand_id
1 'polypeptide(L)'
;MDKRIISFLFTFLLLLSGSVAYGQKEFTVGGLKYGTSSDDSKECTLIEGTASTVLNVPETVEYDGVTYTVTAVGNSSFTSDTGIKHVYLPKTVKSIGSYAFAYSKVEDVVLPESLKSIGSMAFFYAQELTSIYALGSTPPSCSSSDFMGTNATVYVRPSALSAWEDNSDWSGMDIYETLTVDFRGENATYCSPFALKITDKSAPQVYAVTGVDEGKECVVLTDLQGVVPANTGVLVRNNVKAEYEAQIAEDQSQVASGNLLVGVLETVSVTGGDEAHKNFVLSGDRFDNVTAPTNVYAKRAYLRLPASAPSISWKLESDIVTPGQPDSSETVLWGNVIYSEYSRETYKPVYNQSIYAFKPEAGMTLTQRFKQSETESINANGGGAYYDNLFHFMLLSENEATHSYEVYSREYSYANDTLQYHRKGIKLNDFSLYAKAGVAIDPTTGFVYGIFSSQNNLTSQFGIIDYDNLARTTIAVLKNRYCAFAVNSKGEAFGITDEGELMRIDKHTGEETMVGLTGVTPRDMTQSATFDLKSDRLYWAAEVYQEDGSVLYEVDTATGKASKIDMFPHRAQIAALYCPNTIYSDKAPAKATNVKATFEGGSLSGKVEFNLPKTDIAGNAISDKVSYTVFANGEQVATGSGYPGTKKIVNYAAPVDGEDYIFSVMPSNEHGNGQPALASSWVGHDIPDAPTNVKLAISAKGEVTLTWTAPAKGQHGGYLDDTLKYIITRVPGDILTFSHEGTTFTEQLPEGDLTTYYYTVRSLNGELYSEPVASNEVVYGSALSVPYYEDFSQESAFSTFTTVDANSDGTKWYYNSYDRTAAIDNSLKVADDDWLITPAIKMEQGKTYKLSFTVAAKASVSPGIVAAAVGTGYATGDFKTVVPATKVNNTSEAVVLSGSYTVPADGEYHIGFHATSPVGFSSIDLDDISITVDVTDGVAGVDGGVLQSGGEA
;
A
#
# COMPACT_ATOMS: atom_id res chain seq x y z
N MET A 1 -6.35 56.29 -30.38
CA MET A 1 -6.81 56.26 -31.78
C MET A 1 -7.51 54.92 -31.99
N ASP A 2 -8.76 54.95 -32.43
CA ASP A 2 -9.75 53.88 -32.18
C ASP A 2 -9.48 52.59 -32.97
N LYS A 3 -9.51 51.41 -32.30
CA LYS A 3 -9.21 50.08 -32.89
C LYS A 3 -10.13 49.70 -34.07
N ARG A 4 -11.25 50.42 -34.24
CA ARG A 4 -12.23 50.20 -35.33
C ARG A 4 -11.84 50.87 -36.65
N ILE A 5 -10.89 51.82 -36.65
CA ILE A 5 -10.44 52.51 -37.88
C ILE A 5 -9.34 51.72 -38.59
N ILE A 6 -8.57 50.90 -37.86
CA ILE A 6 -7.53 50.03 -38.44
C ILE A 6 -8.15 48.82 -39.16
N SER A 7 -9.27 48.29 -38.64
CA SER A 7 -9.97 47.14 -39.27
C SER A 7 -10.76 47.51 -40.53
N PHE A 8 -11.10 48.78 -40.75
CA PHE A 8 -11.91 49.20 -41.91
C PHE A 8 -11.05 49.77 -43.06
N LEU A 9 -9.81 50.21 -42.80
CA LEU A 9 -8.88 50.62 -43.85
C LEU A 9 -8.15 49.45 -44.52
N PHE A 10 -8.11 48.25 -43.91
CA PHE A 10 -7.38 47.11 -44.45
C PHE A 10 -8.20 46.21 -45.38
N THR A 11 -9.53 46.15 -45.20
CA THR A 11 -10.42 45.37 -46.09
C THR A 11 -10.51 45.99 -47.49
N PHE A 12 -10.11 47.25 -47.67
CA PHE A 12 -10.13 47.94 -48.97
C PHE A 12 -8.79 47.87 -49.74
N LEU A 13 -7.71 47.39 -49.12
CA LEU A 13 -6.42 47.16 -49.81
C LEU A 13 -6.26 45.72 -50.33
N LEU A 14 -7.12 44.79 -49.91
CA LEU A 14 -7.15 43.39 -50.39
C LEU A 14 -7.79 43.22 -51.78
N LEU A 15 -8.36 44.28 -52.35
CA LEU A 15 -9.14 44.22 -53.60
C LEU A 15 -8.51 44.93 -54.80
N LEU A 16 -7.27 45.42 -54.72
CA LEU A 16 -6.56 45.90 -55.90
C LEU A 16 -5.11 45.40 -55.99
N SER A 17 -4.89 44.67 -57.08
CA SER A 17 -3.63 44.31 -57.74
C SER A 17 -2.75 43.23 -57.11
N GLY A 18 -3.00 42.00 -57.54
CA GLY A 18 -1.91 41.08 -57.87
C GLY A 18 -1.97 39.73 -57.19
N SER A 19 -2.99 38.93 -57.46
CA SER A 19 -2.83 37.47 -57.48
C SER A 19 -1.72 37.14 -58.48
N VAL A 20 -0.47 37.07 -58.04
CA VAL A 20 0.55 36.37 -58.81
C VAL A 20 0.33 34.90 -58.51
N ALA A 21 -0.43 34.23 -59.38
CA ALA A 21 -0.55 32.79 -59.39
C ALA A 21 0.85 32.17 -59.30
N TYR A 22 1.15 31.47 -58.22
CA TYR A 22 2.43 30.78 -58.04
C TYR A 22 2.18 29.29 -57.94
N GLY A 23 1.70 28.75 -59.07
CA GLY A 23 1.38 27.34 -59.24
C GLY A 23 0.74 27.10 -60.60
N GLN A 24 1.49 26.58 -61.57
CA GLN A 24 0.83 25.87 -62.70
C GLN A 24 0.16 24.58 -62.17
N LYS A 25 0.80 23.96 -61.17
CA LYS A 25 0.27 22.84 -60.37
C LYS A 25 0.36 23.17 -58.88
N GLU A 26 -0.74 22.97 -58.14
CA GLU A 26 -0.81 23.07 -56.68
C GLU A 26 -1.21 21.73 -56.08
N PHE A 27 -0.67 21.40 -54.90
CA PHE A 27 -0.98 20.15 -54.20
C PHE A 27 -0.76 20.29 -52.69
N THR A 28 -1.39 19.40 -51.92
CA THR A 28 -1.32 19.41 -50.44
C THR A 28 -0.73 18.10 -49.94
N VAL A 29 0.28 18.20 -49.08
CA VAL A 29 0.91 17.06 -48.40
C VAL A 29 1.07 17.43 -46.93
N GLY A 30 0.59 16.57 -46.02
CA GLY A 30 0.72 16.80 -44.57
C GLY A 30 0.06 18.09 -44.06
N GLY A 31 -1.02 18.57 -44.70
CA GLY A 31 -1.70 19.82 -44.33
C GLY A 31 -1.00 21.10 -44.81
N LEU A 32 0.12 20.98 -45.53
CA LEU A 32 0.83 22.08 -46.17
C LEU A 32 0.57 22.07 -47.67
N LYS A 33 0.31 23.26 -48.24
CA LYS A 33 0.00 23.46 -49.65
C LYS A 33 1.23 24.00 -50.38
N TYR A 34 1.53 23.37 -51.50
CA TYR A 34 2.70 23.66 -52.33
C TYR A 34 2.27 24.03 -53.75
N GLY A 35 3.06 24.88 -54.41
CA GLY A 35 2.89 25.28 -55.81
C GLY A 35 4.18 25.14 -56.61
N THR A 36 4.09 24.77 -57.89
CA THR A 36 5.24 24.67 -58.81
C THR A 36 5.25 25.78 -59.85
N SER A 37 6.45 26.18 -60.29
CA SER A 37 6.62 27.19 -61.35
C SER A 37 6.19 26.70 -62.75
N SER A 38 6.12 25.38 -62.95
CA SER A 38 5.65 24.70 -64.17
C SER A 38 5.25 23.25 -63.87
N ASP A 39 4.51 22.59 -64.77
CA ASP A 39 4.08 21.19 -64.62
C ASP A 39 5.24 20.20 -64.54
N ASP A 40 6.36 20.51 -65.19
CA ASP A 40 7.56 19.66 -65.24
C ASP A 40 8.56 19.94 -64.10
N SER A 41 8.31 20.97 -63.28
CA SER A 41 9.20 21.35 -62.17
C SER A 41 9.36 20.21 -61.16
N LYS A 42 10.59 20.04 -60.66
CA LYS A 42 10.88 19.20 -59.48
C LYS A 42 11.14 20.03 -58.22
N GLU A 43 10.98 21.34 -58.31
CA GLU A 43 11.01 22.26 -57.17
C GLU A 43 9.60 22.80 -56.89
N CYS A 44 9.28 23.01 -55.62
CA CYS A 44 8.01 23.60 -55.19
C CYS A 44 8.19 24.67 -54.11
N THR A 45 7.22 25.58 -54.05
CA THR A 45 7.12 26.67 -53.09
C THR A 45 6.01 26.33 -52.10
N LEU A 46 6.26 26.48 -50.81
CA LEU A 46 5.21 26.44 -49.78
C LEU A 46 4.37 27.71 -49.87
N ILE A 47 3.08 27.62 -50.17
CA ILE A 47 2.22 28.78 -50.47
C ILE A 47 1.11 29.00 -49.46
N GLU A 48 0.74 27.98 -48.67
CA GLU A 48 -0.30 28.06 -47.62
C GLU A 48 -0.16 26.84 -46.70
N GLY A 49 -0.66 26.93 -45.47
CA GLY A 49 -0.82 25.76 -44.60
C GLY A 49 -1.49 26.10 -43.28
N THR A 50 -2.06 25.10 -42.62
CA THR A 50 -2.55 25.21 -41.23
C THR A 50 -1.62 24.41 -40.33
N ALA A 51 -0.68 25.07 -39.65
CA ALA A 51 0.17 24.44 -38.65
C ALA A 51 -0.26 24.88 -37.25
N SER A 52 -0.33 23.94 -36.30
CA SER A 52 -0.94 24.19 -34.99
C SER A 52 -0.05 24.97 -34.03
N THR A 53 1.27 24.83 -34.10
CA THR A 53 2.23 25.62 -33.29
C THR A 53 3.63 25.67 -33.90
N VAL A 54 4.08 24.59 -34.55
CA VAL A 54 5.39 24.51 -35.22
C VAL A 54 5.19 24.30 -36.72
N LEU A 55 5.79 25.16 -37.55
CA LEU A 55 5.90 24.97 -38.99
C LEU A 55 7.24 24.30 -39.32
N ASN A 56 7.24 22.98 -39.39
CA ASN A 56 8.40 22.20 -39.81
C ASN A 56 8.31 21.88 -41.31
N VAL A 57 9.06 22.61 -42.14
CA VAL A 57 8.99 22.47 -43.59
C VAL A 57 9.89 21.31 -44.04
N PRO A 58 9.38 20.30 -44.76
CA PRO A 58 10.21 19.17 -45.20
C PRO A 58 11.14 19.58 -46.35
N GLU A 59 12.33 18.97 -46.42
CA GLU A 59 13.27 19.14 -47.54
C GLU A 59 12.65 18.73 -48.89
N THR A 60 11.87 17.65 -48.86
CA THR A 60 11.18 17.11 -50.04
C THR A 60 9.77 16.65 -49.69
N VAL A 61 8.87 16.71 -50.67
CA VAL A 61 7.51 16.18 -50.57
C VAL A 61 7.24 15.26 -51.74
N GLU A 62 6.56 14.14 -51.48
CA GLU A 62 6.13 13.22 -52.52
C GLU A 62 4.65 13.46 -52.86
N TYR A 63 4.37 13.66 -54.14
CA TYR A 63 3.01 13.80 -54.64
C TYR A 63 2.89 13.12 -56.00
N ASP A 64 1.94 12.19 -56.12
CA ASP A 64 1.66 11.44 -57.35
C ASP A 64 2.89 10.71 -57.93
N GLY A 65 3.66 10.05 -57.05
CA GLY A 65 4.88 9.30 -57.42
C GLY A 65 6.05 10.18 -57.86
N VAL A 66 5.98 11.50 -57.66
CA VAL A 66 7.05 12.46 -57.94
C VAL A 66 7.52 13.10 -56.65
N THR A 67 8.84 13.10 -56.44
CA THR A 67 9.49 13.85 -55.38
C THR A 67 9.76 15.29 -55.82
N TYR A 68 9.30 16.25 -55.03
CA TYR A 68 9.56 17.68 -55.21
C TYR A 68 10.44 18.20 -54.08
N THR A 69 11.44 19.01 -54.42
CA THR A 69 12.28 19.74 -53.45
C THR A 69 11.62 21.04 -53.04
N VAL A 70 11.47 21.29 -51.75
CA VAL A 70 10.89 22.56 -51.26
C VAL A 70 11.95 23.64 -51.23
N THR A 71 11.81 24.67 -52.07
CA THR A 71 12.87 25.66 -52.28
C THR A 71 12.52 27.08 -51.86
N ALA A 72 11.26 27.36 -51.52
CA ALA A 72 10.84 28.70 -51.11
C ALA A 72 9.60 28.67 -50.21
N VAL A 73 9.45 29.72 -49.42
CA VAL A 73 8.16 30.13 -48.82
C VAL A 73 7.60 31.25 -49.69
N GLY A 74 6.35 31.10 -50.13
CA GLY A 74 5.68 31.99 -51.07
C GLY A 74 5.25 33.31 -50.44
N ASN A 75 4.87 34.25 -51.30
CA ASN A 75 4.35 35.54 -50.86
C ASN A 75 3.06 35.36 -50.05
N SER A 76 2.95 36.07 -48.94
CA SER A 76 1.78 36.07 -48.05
C SER A 76 1.32 34.71 -47.51
N SER A 77 2.17 33.68 -47.55
CA SER A 77 1.77 32.29 -47.23
C SER A 77 1.20 32.11 -45.81
N PHE A 78 1.67 32.90 -44.85
CA PHE A 78 1.29 32.87 -43.43
C PHE A 78 1.05 34.30 -42.90
N THR A 79 0.57 35.22 -43.74
CA THR A 79 0.21 36.57 -43.31
C THR A 79 -0.92 36.51 -42.27
N SER A 80 -0.74 37.20 -41.15
CA SER A 80 -1.67 37.24 -40.00
C SER A 80 -1.94 35.89 -39.34
N ASP A 81 -1.06 34.90 -39.53
CA ASP A 81 -1.21 33.60 -38.89
C ASP A 81 -1.06 33.71 -37.37
N THR A 82 -2.04 33.18 -36.62
CA THR A 82 -2.06 33.23 -35.16
C THR A 82 -1.73 31.90 -34.49
N GLY A 83 -1.53 30.83 -35.26
CA GLY A 83 -1.26 29.49 -34.75
C GLY A 83 0.23 29.16 -34.72
N ILE A 84 0.97 29.53 -35.75
CA ILE A 84 2.39 29.23 -35.92
C ILE A 84 3.23 30.12 -35.01
N LYS A 85 4.01 29.49 -34.14
CA LYS A 85 4.96 30.13 -33.23
C LYS A 85 6.41 29.86 -33.62
N HIS A 86 6.72 28.68 -34.14
CA HIS A 86 8.09 28.30 -34.47
C HIS A 86 8.19 27.91 -35.94
N VAL A 87 9.17 28.47 -36.67
CA VAL A 87 9.33 28.22 -38.11
C VAL A 87 10.69 27.58 -38.38
N TYR A 88 10.69 26.33 -38.85
CA TYR A 88 11.89 25.56 -39.18
C TYR A 88 11.94 25.31 -40.69
N LEU A 89 12.90 25.97 -41.33
CA LEU A 89 13.09 25.88 -42.77
C LEU A 89 14.28 24.95 -43.09
N PRO A 90 14.11 24.04 -44.06
CA PRO A 90 15.15 23.09 -44.43
C PRO A 90 16.24 23.76 -45.27
N LYS A 91 17.41 23.12 -45.36
CA LYS A 91 18.58 23.57 -46.17
C LYS A 91 18.32 23.63 -47.68
N THR A 92 17.12 23.28 -48.14
CA THR A 92 16.70 23.38 -49.54
C THR A 92 16.06 24.74 -49.84
N VAL A 93 15.59 25.46 -48.82
CA VAL A 93 14.91 26.75 -48.98
C VAL A 93 15.90 27.87 -49.29
N LYS A 94 15.67 28.57 -50.40
CA LYS A 94 16.52 29.62 -50.97
C LYS A 94 15.92 31.01 -50.77
N SER A 95 14.61 31.13 -50.56
CA SER A 95 13.93 32.43 -50.42
C SER A 95 12.68 32.39 -49.54
N ILE A 96 12.43 33.48 -48.83
CA ILE A 96 11.16 33.77 -48.15
C ILE A 96 10.47 34.91 -48.89
N GLY A 97 9.22 34.73 -49.30
CA GLY A 97 8.46 35.71 -50.09
C GLY A 97 8.05 36.96 -49.34
N SER A 98 7.59 37.97 -50.08
CA SER A 98 7.06 39.21 -49.51
C SER A 98 5.82 38.93 -48.65
N TYR A 99 5.73 39.62 -47.51
CA TYR A 99 4.65 39.46 -46.52
C TYR A 99 4.46 38.03 -45.96
N ALA A 100 5.39 37.10 -46.21
CA ALA A 100 5.20 35.68 -45.91
C ALA A 100 4.71 35.39 -44.48
N PHE A 101 5.20 36.13 -43.48
CA PHE A 101 4.86 36.02 -42.06
C PHE A 101 4.43 37.38 -41.45
N ALA A 102 4.01 38.34 -42.27
CA ALA A 102 3.60 39.66 -41.80
C ALA A 102 2.40 39.55 -40.84
N TYR A 103 2.42 40.28 -39.72
CA TYR A 103 1.40 40.26 -38.65
C TYR A 103 1.19 38.89 -37.97
N SER A 104 2.10 37.93 -38.17
CA SER A 104 1.98 36.60 -37.55
C SER A 104 2.34 36.61 -36.06
N LYS A 105 2.06 35.49 -35.39
CA LYS A 105 2.43 35.20 -33.99
C LYS A 105 3.68 34.34 -33.86
N VAL A 106 4.53 34.32 -34.90
CA VAL A 106 5.83 33.63 -34.87
C VAL A 106 6.70 34.23 -33.76
N GLU A 107 7.22 33.38 -32.89
CA GLU A 107 8.12 33.68 -31.77
C GLU A 107 9.59 33.46 -32.16
N ASP A 108 9.87 32.40 -32.95
CA ASP A 108 11.21 32.15 -33.49
C ASP A 108 11.22 31.56 -34.92
N VAL A 109 12.31 31.84 -35.65
CA VAL A 109 12.56 31.30 -36.99
C VAL A 109 14.00 30.81 -37.14
N VAL A 110 14.16 29.63 -37.74
CA VAL A 110 15.46 29.08 -38.14
C VAL A 110 15.68 29.38 -39.62
N LEU A 111 16.69 30.20 -39.92
CA LEU A 111 17.11 30.52 -41.28
C LEU A 111 18.17 29.51 -41.75
N PRO A 112 17.92 28.77 -42.84
CA PRO A 112 18.80 27.70 -43.28
C PRO A 112 20.05 28.27 -43.95
N GLU A 113 21.11 27.46 -44.03
CA GLU A 113 22.38 27.83 -44.67
C GLU A 113 22.22 28.26 -46.14
N SER A 114 21.21 27.74 -46.81
CA SER A 114 20.92 27.96 -48.23
C SER A 114 20.15 29.24 -48.53
N LEU A 115 19.65 29.94 -47.50
CA LEU A 115 18.76 31.07 -47.69
C LEU A 115 19.52 32.25 -48.32
N LYS A 116 19.00 32.77 -49.43
CA LYS A 116 19.64 33.84 -50.20
C LYS A 116 18.94 35.18 -50.05
N SER A 117 17.61 35.16 -49.88
CA SER A 117 16.81 36.40 -49.89
C SER A 117 15.56 36.30 -49.02
N ILE A 118 15.23 37.43 -48.39
CA ILE A 118 13.99 37.66 -47.66
C ILE A 118 13.24 38.78 -48.39
N GLY A 119 11.98 38.52 -48.73
CA GLY A 119 11.15 39.44 -49.50
C GLY A 119 10.65 40.62 -48.68
N SER A 120 10.26 41.69 -49.38
CA SER A 120 9.77 42.92 -48.74
C SER A 120 8.69 42.65 -47.70
N MET A 121 8.85 43.19 -46.50
CA MET A 121 7.88 43.09 -45.39
C MET A 121 7.59 41.65 -44.94
N ALA A 122 8.49 40.68 -45.19
CA ALA A 122 8.27 39.27 -44.86
C ALA A 122 7.85 39.01 -43.39
N PHE A 123 8.41 39.73 -42.42
CA PHE A 123 8.09 39.64 -40.99
C PHE A 123 7.53 40.96 -40.42
N PHE A 124 6.92 41.78 -41.28
CA PHE A 124 6.38 43.08 -40.89
C PHE A 124 5.35 42.95 -39.75
N TYR A 125 5.56 43.63 -38.63
CA TYR A 125 4.72 43.57 -37.43
C TYR A 125 4.50 42.14 -36.88
N ALA A 126 5.44 41.22 -37.06
CA ALA A 126 5.48 39.95 -36.31
C ALA A 126 5.94 40.22 -34.87
N GLN A 127 5.06 40.80 -34.04
CA GLN A 127 5.40 41.41 -32.75
C GLN A 127 5.94 40.43 -31.70
N GLU A 128 5.65 39.14 -31.84
CA GLU A 128 6.14 38.11 -30.92
C GLU A 128 7.50 37.54 -31.33
N LEU A 129 8.01 37.90 -32.53
CA LEU A 129 9.28 37.38 -33.03
C LEU A 129 10.41 37.97 -32.20
N THR A 130 11.04 37.12 -31.38
CA THR A 130 12.10 37.49 -30.46
C THR A 130 13.44 36.84 -30.81
N SER A 131 13.43 35.74 -31.57
CA SER A 131 14.67 35.01 -31.91
C SER A 131 14.73 34.62 -33.38
N ILE A 132 15.86 34.88 -34.01
CA ILE A 132 16.21 34.40 -35.36
C ILE A 132 17.48 33.56 -35.23
N TYR A 133 17.40 32.26 -35.55
CA TYR A 133 18.55 31.36 -35.53
C TYR A 133 19.09 31.20 -36.95
N ALA A 134 20.22 31.84 -37.23
CA ALA A 134 20.83 31.89 -38.53
C ALA A 134 21.91 30.82 -38.69
N LEU A 135 21.65 29.86 -39.57
CA LEU A 135 22.59 28.77 -39.85
C LEU A 135 23.62 29.14 -40.93
N GLY A 136 23.32 30.10 -41.81
CA GLY A 136 24.22 30.49 -42.90
C GLY A 136 25.45 31.28 -42.45
N SER A 137 26.60 31.02 -43.09
CA SER A 137 27.83 31.77 -42.89
C SER A 137 27.78 33.20 -43.42
N THR A 138 26.79 33.51 -44.27
CA THR A 138 26.53 34.85 -44.81
C THR A 138 25.06 35.22 -44.65
N PRO A 139 24.73 36.48 -44.30
CA PRO A 139 23.34 36.93 -44.22
C PRO A 139 22.63 36.88 -45.59
N PRO A 140 21.35 36.49 -45.64
CA PRO A 140 20.53 36.65 -46.85
C PRO A 140 20.26 38.14 -47.09
N SER A 141 20.08 38.53 -48.36
CA SER A 141 19.69 39.89 -48.70
C SER A 141 18.29 40.20 -48.15
N CYS A 142 18.15 41.32 -47.44
CA CYS A 142 16.89 41.81 -46.91
C CYS A 142 16.86 43.34 -46.90
N SER A 143 15.80 43.93 -46.34
CA SER A 143 15.69 45.35 -46.08
C SER A 143 15.23 45.60 -44.65
N SER A 144 15.52 46.78 -44.10
CA SER A 144 15.06 47.17 -42.76
C SER A 144 13.53 47.13 -42.59
N SER A 145 12.78 47.24 -43.70
CA SER A 145 11.32 47.12 -43.69
C SER A 145 10.81 45.70 -43.49
N ASP A 146 11.65 44.69 -43.71
CA ASP A 146 11.25 43.27 -43.68
C ASP A 146 10.94 42.80 -42.27
N PHE A 147 11.56 43.41 -41.27
CA PHE A 147 11.38 43.10 -39.85
C PHE A 147 10.85 44.30 -39.04
N MET A 148 10.32 45.32 -39.70
CA MET A 148 9.78 46.50 -39.03
C MET A 148 8.65 46.09 -38.07
N GLY A 149 8.75 46.49 -36.80
CA GLY A 149 7.79 46.14 -35.76
C GLY A 149 8.04 44.81 -35.04
N THR A 150 9.19 44.18 -35.26
CA THR A 150 9.71 43.04 -34.49
C THR A 150 10.75 43.51 -33.46
N ASN A 151 11.05 42.68 -32.46
CA ASN A 151 12.11 42.90 -31.46
C ASN A 151 13.09 41.70 -31.45
N ALA A 152 13.37 41.16 -32.63
CA ALA A 152 14.10 39.90 -32.74
C ALA A 152 15.61 40.09 -32.52
N THR A 153 16.20 39.17 -31.76
CA THR A 153 17.64 38.98 -31.67
C THR A 153 18.09 37.90 -32.64
N VAL A 154 19.19 38.13 -33.35
CA VAL A 154 19.77 37.18 -34.31
C VAL A 154 20.90 36.41 -33.64
N TYR A 155 20.74 35.10 -33.58
CA TYR A 155 21.77 34.17 -33.11
C TYR A 155 22.45 33.52 -34.30
N VAL A 156 23.76 33.62 -34.37
CA VAL A 156 24.59 33.11 -35.48
C VAL A 156 25.60 32.09 -34.96
N ARG A 157 26.24 31.37 -35.87
CA ARG A 157 27.44 30.60 -35.53
C ARG A 157 28.59 31.54 -35.14
N PRO A 158 29.49 31.13 -34.23
CA PRO A 158 30.67 31.93 -33.89
C PRO A 158 31.48 32.34 -35.13
N SER A 159 31.72 31.43 -36.07
CA SER A 159 32.45 31.73 -37.31
C SER A 159 31.76 32.73 -38.24
N ALA A 160 30.45 32.94 -38.08
CA ALA A 160 29.65 33.82 -38.93
C ALA A 160 29.45 35.22 -38.34
N LEU A 161 29.79 35.45 -37.07
CA LEU A 161 29.46 36.68 -36.34
C LEU A 161 29.87 37.96 -37.09
N SER A 162 31.15 38.08 -37.47
CA SER A 162 31.63 39.27 -38.16
C SER A 162 30.95 39.52 -39.51
N ALA A 163 30.66 38.45 -40.27
CA ALA A 163 29.99 38.59 -41.58
C ALA A 163 28.53 39.09 -41.44
N TRP A 164 27.89 38.81 -40.30
CA TRP A 164 26.54 39.28 -39.99
C TRP A 164 26.52 40.68 -39.41
N GLU A 165 27.45 41.02 -38.52
CA GLU A 165 27.61 42.37 -37.95
C GLU A 165 27.99 43.42 -39.02
N ASP A 166 28.85 43.05 -39.97
CA ASP A 166 29.33 43.95 -41.03
C ASP A 166 28.29 44.18 -42.15
N ASN A 167 27.16 43.47 -42.12
CA ASN A 167 26.16 43.52 -43.19
C ASN A 167 25.16 44.66 -42.98
N SER A 168 25.06 45.55 -43.99
CA SER A 168 24.20 46.74 -43.93
C SER A 168 22.71 46.43 -43.86
N ASP A 169 22.26 45.28 -44.37
CA ASP A 169 20.84 44.94 -44.40
C ASP A 169 20.34 44.53 -43.00
N TRP A 170 21.27 44.06 -42.14
CA TRP A 170 20.99 43.55 -40.79
C TRP A 170 21.44 44.49 -39.67
N SER A 171 22.01 45.67 -39.99
CA SER A 171 22.61 46.60 -39.03
C SER A 171 21.64 47.20 -37.98
N GLY A 172 20.34 46.91 -38.09
CA GLY A 172 19.31 47.33 -37.13
C GLY A 172 18.91 46.25 -36.12
N MET A 173 19.55 45.08 -36.15
CA MET A 173 19.27 43.95 -35.26
C MET A 173 20.40 43.73 -34.26
N ASP A 174 20.06 43.21 -33.08
CA ASP A 174 21.05 42.71 -32.13
C ASP A 174 21.51 41.32 -32.57
N ILE A 175 22.83 41.13 -32.73
CA ILE A 175 23.43 39.90 -33.26
C ILE A 175 24.37 39.31 -32.21
N TYR A 176 24.20 38.02 -31.88
CA TYR A 176 25.03 37.31 -30.90
C TYR A 176 25.43 35.91 -31.39
N GLU A 177 26.61 35.45 -30.98
CA GLU A 177 27.05 34.07 -31.20
C GLU A 177 26.66 33.11 -30.07
N THR A 178 26.13 33.64 -28.96
CA THR A 178 25.72 32.89 -27.77
C THR A 178 24.22 33.08 -27.52
N LEU A 179 23.54 31.98 -27.21
CA LEU A 179 22.13 31.92 -26.83
C LEU A 179 21.97 31.13 -25.52
N THR A 180 20.79 31.22 -24.92
CA THR A 180 20.47 30.50 -23.68
C THR A 180 19.57 29.31 -23.94
N VAL A 181 19.84 28.18 -23.30
CA VAL A 181 18.98 26.98 -23.30
C VAL A 181 18.57 26.57 -21.89
N ASP A 182 17.33 26.09 -21.76
CA ASP A 182 16.76 25.54 -20.53
C ASP A 182 16.34 24.08 -20.73
N PHE A 183 16.97 23.17 -19.97
CA PHE A 183 16.72 21.73 -20.03
C PHE A 183 15.58 21.26 -19.11
N ARG A 184 15.23 22.02 -18.07
CA ARG A 184 14.23 21.71 -17.01
C ARG A 184 14.34 20.33 -16.36
N GLY A 185 14.63 20.31 -15.05
CA GLY A 185 14.76 19.07 -14.25
C GLY A 185 16.18 18.52 -14.25
N GLU A 186 16.53 17.77 -13.20
CA GLU A 186 17.89 17.25 -12.96
C GLU A 186 18.37 16.25 -14.04
N ASN A 187 17.46 15.36 -14.46
CA ASN A 187 17.60 14.57 -15.66
C ASN A 187 16.49 14.98 -16.62
N ALA A 188 16.84 15.24 -17.88
CA ALA A 188 15.89 15.72 -18.87
C ALA A 188 16.19 15.11 -20.23
N THR A 189 15.17 14.99 -21.07
CA THR A 189 15.41 14.85 -22.51
C THR A 189 15.35 16.22 -23.18
N TYR A 190 16.07 16.40 -24.28
CA TYR A 190 16.05 17.65 -25.03
C TYR A 190 16.13 17.37 -26.53
N CYS A 191 15.59 18.28 -27.33
CA CYS A 191 15.70 18.26 -28.78
C CYS A 191 15.75 19.71 -29.30
N SER A 192 16.57 19.94 -30.32
CA SER A 192 16.72 21.23 -30.99
C SER A 192 16.57 21.06 -32.51
N PRO A 193 15.94 22.01 -33.23
CA PRO A 193 15.79 21.95 -34.69
C PRO A 193 17.12 22.12 -35.45
N PHE A 194 18.16 22.63 -34.78
CA PHE A 194 19.52 22.79 -35.30
C PHE A 194 20.53 22.34 -34.24
N ALA A 195 21.76 22.05 -34.68
CA ALA A 195 22.79 21.56 -33.79
C ALA A 195 23.30 22.68 -32.87
N LEU A 196 23.39 22.38 -31.58
CA LEU A 196 23.87 23.29 -30.54
C LEU A 196 25.11 22.70 -29.87
N LYS A 197 25.98 23.58 -29.40
CA LYS A 197 27.08 23.23 -28.50
C LYS A 197 26.91 24.01 -27.21
N ILE A 198 26.79 23.31 -26.09
CA ILE A 198 26.73 23.94 -24.77
C ILE A 198 28.14 24.36 -24.38
N THR A 199 28.31 25.63 -24.01
CA THR A 199 29.63 26.23 -23.76
C THR A 199 29.88 26.58 -22.30
N ASP A 200 28.85 26.53 -21.44
CA ASP A 200 29.00 26.72 -20.00
C ASP A 200 29.91 25.63 -19.40
N LYS A 201 30.91 26.03 -18.59
CA LYS A 201 31.84 25.09 -17.93
C LYS A 201 31.19 24.18 -16.90
N SER A 202 30.02 24.56 -16.41
CA SER A 202 29.18 23.79 -15.48
C SER A 202 27.98 23.14 -16.17
N ALA A 203 28.04 23.02 -17.50
CA ALA A 203 27.02 22.38 -18.31
C ALA A 203 26.75 20.93 -17.85
N PRO A 204 25.49 20.48 -18.00
CA PRO A 204 25.15 19.09 -17.81
C PRO A 204 25.83 18.23 -18.88
N GLN A 205 25.98 16.94 -18.60
CA GLN A 205 26.47 15.99 -19.59
C GLN A 205 25.34 15.66 -20.57
N VAL A 206 25.68 15.60 -21.85
CA VAL A 206 24.72 15.37 -22.95
C VAL A 206 25.05 14.03 -23.60
N TYR A 207 24.07 13.14 -23.66
CA TYR A 207 24.23 11.77 -24.13
C TYR A 207 23.25 11.41 -25.23
N ALA A 208 23.70 10.54 -26.12
CA ALA A 208 22.82 9.67 -26.90
C ALA A 208 22.53 8.39 -26.12
N VAL A 209 21.35 7.81 -26.32
CA VAL A 209 21.02 6.46 -25.84
C VAL A 209 21.21 5.51 -27.01
N THR A 210 22.23 4.67 -26.97
CA THR A 210 22.59 3.82 -28.12
C THR A 210 22.20 2.35 -27.95
N GLY A 211 21.64 2.00 -26.80
CA GLY A 211 21.21 0.66 -26.47
C GLY A 211 20.57 0.58 -25.09
N VAL A 212 20.23 -0.64 -24.70
CA VAL A 212 19.86 -1.00 -23.33
C VAL A 212 20.70 -2.20 -22.89
N ASP A 213 21.05 -2.25 -21.61
CA ASP A 213 21.65 -3.41 -20.96
C ASP A 213 20.53 -4.15 -20.21
N GLU A 214 20.04 -5.24 -20.80
CA GLU A 214 18.95 -6.05 -20.22
C GLU A 214 19.34 -6.67 -18.89
N GLY A 215 20.63 -6.95 -18.66
CA GLY A 215 21.12 -7.53 -17.41
C GLY A 215 21.15 -6.53 -16.26
N LYS A 216 21.26 -5.23 -16.57
CA LYS A 216 21.32 -4.14 -15.58
C LYS A 216 20.07 -3.25 -15.57
N GLU A 217 19.11 -3.53 -16.46
CA GLU A 217 17.91 -2.75 -16.67
C GLU A 217 18.21 -1.25 -16.88
N CYS A 218 19.28 -0.93 -17.61
CA CYS A 218 19.70 0.46 -17.83
C CYS A 218 19.87 0.80 -19.31
N VAL A 219 19.88 2.09 -19.63
CA VAL A 219 20.25 2.59 -20.97
C VAL A 219 21.76 2.63 -21.14
N VAL A 220 22.24 2.31 -22.35
CA VAL A 220 23.65 2.46 -22.75
C VAL A 220 23.84 3.87 -23.28
N LEU A 221 24.75 4.62 -22.68
CA LEU A 221 24.98 6.03 -22.99
C LEU A 221 26.22 6.24 -23.86
N THR A 222 26.15 7.20 -24.78
CA THR A 222 27.32 7.68 -25.53
C THR A 222 27.42 9.19 -25.34
N ASP A 223 28.52 9.65 -24.75
CA ASP A 223 28.75 11.06 -24.44
C ASP A 223 28.94 11.88 -25.73
N LEU A 224 28.13 12.92 -25.88
CA LEU A 224 28.14 13.84 -27.01
C LEU A 224 28.97 15.10 -26.74
N GLN A 225 29.69 15.16 -25.61
CA GLN A 225 30.62 16.25 -25.27
C GLN A 225 29.93 17.62 -25.28
N GLY A 226 28.70 17.67 -24.77
CA GLY A 226 27.89 18.90 -24.72
C GLY A 226 27.28 19.32 -26.06
N VAL A 227 27.33 18.48 -27.10
CA VAL A 227 26.66 18.74 -28.38
C VAL A 227 25.25 18.18 -28.36
N VAL A 228 24.28 18.99 -28.79
CA VAL A 228 22.92 18.57 -29.12
C VAL A 228 22.79 18.51 -30.65
N PRO A 229 22.84 17.32 -31.27
CA PRO A 229 22.56 17.12 -32.69
C PRO A 229 21.23 17.73 -33.17
N ALA A 230 21.21 18.22 -34.40
CA ALA A 230 20.00 18.77 -35.02
C ALA A 230 18.91 17.67 -35.12
N ASN A 231 17.66 18.03 -34.80
CA ASN A 231 16.46 17.19 -34.92
C ASN A 231 16.56 15.84 -34.18
N THR A 232 17.42 15.75 -33.18
CA THR A 232 17.74 14.50 -32.50
C THR A 232 17.47 14.65 -31.00
N GLY A 233 16.88 13.61 -30.40
CA GLY A 233 16.68 13.56 -28.96
C GLY A 233 17.98 13.25 -28.24
N VAL A 234 18.27 13.99 -27.17
CA VAL A 234 19.41 13.72 -26.28
C VAL A 234 18.92 13.56 -24.85
N LEU A 235 19.68 12.81 -24.05
CA LEU A 235 19.55 12.75 -22.61
C LEU A 235 20.53 13.75 -21.99
N VAL A 236 20.02 14.62 -21.14
CA VAL A 236 20.78 15.60 -20.38
C VAL A 236 20.80 15.14 -18.93
N ARG A 237 21.99 15.02 -18.34
CA ARG A 237 22.18 14.52 -16.98
C ARG A 237 22.91 15.50 -16.09
N ASN A 238 22.63 15.41 -14.79
CA ASN A 238 23.23 16.26 -13.75
C ASN A 238 22.99 17.75 -14.04
N ASN A 239 21.78 18.07 -14.50
CA ASN A 239 21.37 19.44 -14.72
C ASN A 239 21.15 20.15 -13.38
N VAL A 240 21.97 21.16 -13.10
CA VAL A 240 21.99 21.88 -11.82
C VAL A 240 21.60 23.36 -11.94
N LYS A 241 21.32 23.85 -13.15
CA LYS A 241 20.89 25.23 -13.40
C LYS A 241 19.61 25.28 -14.24
N ALA A 242 18.91 26.39 -14.15
CA ALA A 242 17.76 26.65 -15.01
C ALA A 242 18.19 26.94 -16.47
N GLU A 243 19.32 27.60 -16.66
CA GLU A 243 19.73 28.15 -17.96
C GLU A 243 21.23 27.94 -18.19
N TYR A 244 21.61 27.65 -19.43
CA TYR A 244 22.98 27.47 -19.88
C TYR A 244 23.28 28.26 -21.15
N GLU A 245 24.49 28.79 -21.23
CA GLU A 245 25.02 29.36 -22.46
C GLU A 245 25.33 28.25 -23.48
N ALA A 246 24.85 28.47 -24.71
CA ALA A 246 25.05 27.60 -25.85
C ALA A 246 25.37 28.43 -27.10
N GLN A 247 25.95 27.77 -28.10
CA GLN A 247 26.22 28.34 -29.41
C GLN A 247 25.60 27.45 -30.49
N ILE A 248 25.21 28.04 -31.61
CA ILE A 248 24.90 27.27 -32.81
C ILE A 248 26.18 26.53 -33.23
N ALA A 249 26.12 25.20 -33.32
CA ALA A 249 27.30 24.41 -33.62
C ALA A 249 27.82 24.69 -35.04
N GLU A 250 29.15 24.72 -35.20
CA GLU A 250 29.77 24.91 -36.52
C GLU A 250 29.37 23.81 -37.52
N ASP A 251 29.31 22.58 -37.02
CA ASP A 251 28.91 21.41 -37.79
C ASP A 251 27.46 21.02 -37.47
N GLN A 252 26.56 21.26 -38.42
CA GLN A 252 25.15 20.90 -38.32
C GLN A 252 24.86 19.43 -38.64
N SER A 253 25.85 18.66 -39.09
CA SER A 253 25.70 17.25 -39.46
C SER A 253 25.97 16.28 -38.31
N GLN A 254 26.37 16.78 -37.14
CA GLN A 254 26.63 15.98 -35.94
C GLN A 254 25.41 15.13 -35.62
N VAL A 255 25.51 13.81 -35.75
CA VAL A 255 24.48 12.83 -35.39
C VAL A 255 25.11 11.68 -34.60
N ALA A 256 24.39 11.19 -33.59
CA ALA A 256 24.78 10.01 -32.85
C ALA A 256 24.23 8.76 -33.54
N SER A 257 25.11 8.00 -34.20
CA SER A 257 24.74 6.75 -34.85
C SER A 257 24.14 5.77 -33.84
N GLY A 258 23.00 5.17 -34.18
CA GLY A 258 22.31 4.21 -33.30
C GLY A 258 21.55 4.84 -32.13
N ASN A 259 21.38 6.16 -32.11
CA ASN A 259 20.60 6.81 -31.06
C ASN A 259 19.12 6.39 -31.11
N LEU A 260 18.60 6.00 -29.95
CA LEU A 260 17.26 5.46 -29.73
C LEU A 260 16.29 6.52 -29.19
N LEU A 261 16.80 7.71 -28.85
CA LEU A 261 15.95 8.85 -28.47
C LEU A 261 15.38 9.53 -29.70
N VAL A 262 14.05 9.61 -29.76
CA VAL A 262 13.29 10.32 -30.78
C VAL A 262 12.94 11.70 -30.26
N GLY A 263 13.56 12.73 -30.84
CA GLY A 263 13.31 14.12 -30.52
C GLY A 263 11.99 14.61 -31.11
N VAL A 264 11.27 15.45 -30.37
CA VAL A 264 9.99 16.03 -30.79
C VAL A 264 10.05 17.55 -30.66
N LEU A 265 9.80 18.24 -31.77
CA LEU A 265 9.85 19.70 -31.84
C LEU A 265 8.52 20.35 -31.49
N GLU A 266 7.43 19.59 -31.60
CA GLU A 266 6.09 19.94 -31.12
C GLU A 266 5.64 18.94 -30.05
N THR A 267 4.66 19.34 -29.24
CA THR A 267 4.06 18.42 -28.26
C THR A 267 3.33 17.31 -29.00
N VAL A 268 3.74 16.07 -28.81
CA VAL A 268 3.12 14.89 -29.42
C VAL A 268 2.54 13.98 -28.35
N SER A 269 1.44 13.32 -28.65
CA SER A 269 0.91 12.23 -27.83
C SER A 269 1.48 10.92 -28.33
N VAL A 270 2.35 10.27 -27.53
CA VAL A 270 2.93 8.96 -27.85
C VAL A 270 2.10 7.85 -27.20
N THR A 271 1.89 6.76 -27.94
CA THR A 271 1.28 5.52 -27.42
C THR A 271 2.38 4.50 -27.10
N GLY A 272 2.01 3.32 -26.62
CA GLY A 272 2.97 2.29 -26.19
C GLY A 272 3.91 1.74 -27.26
N GLY A 273 3.68 2.05 -28.53
CA GLY A 273 4.52 1.60 -29.63
C GLY A 273 3.72 1.16 -30.86
N ASP A 274 4.43 0.57 -31.81
CA ASP A 274 3.88 -0.13 -32.99
C ASP A 274 4.37 -1.59 -33.00
N GLU A 275 4.04 -2.35 -34.04
CA GLU A 275 4.46 -3.76 -34.15
C GLU A 275 6.00 -3.94 -34.15
N ALA A 276 6.75 -2.89 -34.49
CA ALA A 276 8.20 -2.93 -34.60
C ALA A 276 8.90 -2.32 -33.38
N HIS A 277 8.24 -1.47 -32.60
CA HIS A 277 8.87 -0.68 -31.54
C HIS A 277 7.99 -0.46 -30.33
N LYS A 278 8.62 -0.26 -29.17
CA LYS A 278 8.01 0.19 -27.92
C LYS A 278 8.52 1.57 -27.55
N ASN A 279 7.65 2.40 -26.96
CA ASN A 279 7.99 3.76 -26.56
C ASN A 279 8.09 3.88 -25.03
N PHE A 280 9.06 4.66 -24.57
CA PHE A 280 9.32 4.93 -23.17
C PHE A 280 9.54 6.44 -22.96
N VAL A 281 9.09 6.96 -21.83
CA VAL A 281 9.20 8.39 -21.47
C VAL A 281 10.03 8.56 -20.21
N LEU A 282 10.88 9.59 -20.18
CA LEU A 282 11.70 9.87 -19.00
C LEU A 282 10.81 10.35 -17.85
N SER A 283 10.91 9.68 -16.71
CA SER A 283 10.18 9.94 -15.47
C SER A 283 11.20 9.91 -14.33
N GLY A 284 11.63 11.08 -13.86
CA GLY A 284 12.72 11.18 -12.89
C GLY A 284 14.05 10.68 -13.48
N ASP A 285 14.54 9.55 -12.97
CA ASP A 285 15.81 8.90 -13.28
C ASP A 285 15.66 7.61 -14.11
N ARG A 286 14.49 7.39 -14.73
CA ARG A 286 14.23 6.20 -15.55
C ARG A 286 13.32 6.47 -16.74
N PHE A 287 13.44 5.65 -17.78
CA PHE A 287 12.53 5.61 -18.91
C PHE A 287 11.41 4.60 -18.65
N ASP A 288 10.20 5.10 -18.41
CA ASP A 288 9.00 4.31 -18.13
C ASP A 288 8.30 3.90 -19.42
N ASN A 289 7.90 2.63 -19.51
CA ASN A 289 7.14 2.11 -20.64
C ASN A 289 5.80 2.84 -20.78
N VAL A 290 5.47 3.30 -21.98
CA VAL A 290 4.22 3.99 -22.25
C VAL A 290 3.10 2.95 -22.35
N THR A 291 2.19 2.92 -21.39
CA THR A 291 1.04 1.99 -21.37
C THR A 291 -0.28 2.66 -21.73
N ALA A 292 -0.31 3.99 -21.74
CA ALA A 292 -1.44 4.82 -22.15
C ALA A 292 -0.92 6.05 -22.92
N PRO A 293 -1.74 6.71 -23.76
CA PRO A 293 -1.34 7.92 -24.49
C PRO A 293 -0.72 8.96 -23.55
N THR A 294 0.54 9.30 -23.79
CA THR A 294 1.35 10.19 -22.94
C THR A 294 1.88 11.36 -23.76
N ASN A 295 1.78 12.57 -23.24
CA ASN A 295 2.29 13.74 -23.94
C ASN A 295 3.81 13.89 -23.73
N VAL A 296 4.55 13.95 -24.81
CA VAL A 296 5.94 14.41 -24.84
C VAL A 296 5.92 15.85 -25.32
N TYR A 297 6.24 16.78 -24.43
CA TYR A 297 6.16 18.21 -24.71
C TYR A 297 7.21 18.65 -25.77
N ALA A 298 6.93 19.75 -26.46
CA ALA A 298 7.84 20.34 -27.44
C ALA A 298 9.28 20.51 -26.91
N LYS A 299 10.27 20.31 -27.79
CA LYS A 299 11.72 20.35 -27.48
C LYS A 299 12.16 19.31 -26.45
N ARG A 300 11.48 18.15 -26.40
CA ARG A 300 11.85 16.98 -25.58
C ARG A 300 12.04 15.75 -26.47
N ALA A 301 12.35 14.61 -25.86
CA ALA A 301 12.48 13.34 -26.56
C ALA A 301 11.89 12.19 -25.75
N TYR A 302 11.56 11.10 -26.45
CA TYR A 302 11.18 9.82 -25.86
C TYR A 302 12.09 8.72 -26.37
N LEU A 303 12.24 7.64 -25.61
CA LEU A 303 13.06 6.49 -25.98
C LEU A 303 12.22 5.51 -26.79
N ARG A 304 12.75 5.06 -27.93
CA ARG A 304 12.09 4.07 -28.79
C ARG A 304 12.99 2.85 -28.96
N LEU A 305 12.53 1.71 -28.44
CA LEU A 305 13.26 0.44 -28.50
C LEU A 305 12.57 -0.53 -29.47
N PRO A 306 13.29 -1.53 -30.02
CA PRO A 306 12.67 -2.62 -30.78
C PRO A 306 11.58 -3.35 -29.95
N ALA A 307 10.56 -3.89 -30.61
CA ALA A 307 9.47 -4.62 -29.94
C ALA A 307 9.94 -5.82 -29.10
N SER A 308 11.12 -6.38 -29.41
CA SER A 308 11.77 -7.43 -28.63
C SER A 308 12.28 -6.98 -27.27
N ALA A 309 12.49 -5.68 -27.05
CA ALA A 309 12.94 -5.16 -25.76
C ALA A 309 11.88 -5.45 -24.67
N PRO A 310 12.29 -5.87 -23.47
CA PRO A 310 11.35 -6.16 -22.39
C PRO A 310 10.53 -4.92 -22.00
N SER A 311 9.30 -5.15 -21.55
CA SER A 311 8.35 -4.10 -21.15
C SER A 311 8.57 -3.68 -19.69
N ILE A 312 9.81 -3.37 -19.35
CA ILE A 312 10.26 -2.89 -18.04
C ILE A 312 10.73 -1.43 -18.13
N SER A 313 10.83 -0.73 -17.00
CA SER A 313 11.41 0.62 -16.98
C SER A 313 12.94 0.56 -17.00
N TRP A 314 13.58 1.44 -17.76
CA TRP A 314 15.05 1.45 -17.94
C TRP A 314 15.70 2.58 -17.16
N LYS A 315 16.61 2.27 -16.22
CA LYS A 315 17.34 3.24 -15.40
C LYS A 315 18.46 3.95 -16.18
N LEU A 316 18.97 5.06 -15.66
CA LEU A 316 20.16 5.73 -16.19
C LEU A 316 21.46 5.10 -15.63
N GLU A 317 22.55 5.09 -16.41
CA GLU A 317 23.77 4.31 -16.10
C GLU A 317 24.47 4.70 -14.77
N SER A 318 24.41 5.97 -14.33
CA SER A 318 25.07 6.38 -13.06
C SER A 318 24.33 5.96 -11.79
N ASP A 319 23.19 5.29 -11.94
CA ASP A 319 22.47 4.64 -10.85
C ASP A 319 22.96 3.22 -10.61
N ILE A 320 23.86 2.71 -11.47
CA ILE A 320 24.72 1.59 -11.16
C ILE A 320 25.86 2.10 -10.27
N VAL A 321 25.52 2.55 -9.06
CA VAL A 321 26.38 2.23 -7.94
C VAL A 321 26.18 0.73 -7.79
N THR A 322 27.09 -0.06 -8.36
CA THR A 322 27.29 -1.41 -7.82
C THR A 322 27.49 -1.18 -6.34
N PRO A 323 26.56 -1.58 -5.45
CA PRO A 323 26.90 -1.57 -4.04
C PRO A 323 28.21 -2.35 -4.00
N GLY A 324 29.22 -1.82 -3.32
CA GLY A 324 30.26 -2.71 -2.87
C GLY A 324 29.54 -3.79 -2.08
N GLN A 325 29.25 -4.93 -2.70
CA GLN A 325 29.38 -6.19 -2.01
C GLN A 325 30.71 -6.05 -1.30
N PRO A 326 30.76 -6.09 0.03
CA PRO A 326 32.04 -6.24 0.69
C PRO A 326 32.59 -7.57 0.18
N ASP A 327 33.39 -7.52 -0.88
CA ASP A 327 34.45 -8.47 -1.07
C ASP A 327 35.57 -8.04 -0.13
N SER A 328 35.32 -8.30 1.15
CA SER A 328 36.35 -8.48 2.15
C SER A 328 35.87 -9.62 3.03
N SER A 329 36.81 -10.41 3.53
CA SER A 329 36.60 -11.49 4.48
C SER A 329 36.07 -11.01 5.86
N GLU A 330 35.49 -9.81 5.96
CA GLU A 330 35.09 -9.15 7.21
C GLU A 330 33.56 -9.13 7.39
N THR A 331 33.09 -9.52 8.57
CA THR A 331 31.68 -9.50 8.95
C THR A 331 31.18 -8.06 9.10
N VAL A 332 30.10 -7.72 8.39
CA VAL A 332 29.36 -6.47 8.54
C VAL A 332 27.92 -6.83 8.89
N LEU A 333 27.31 -6.12 9.85
CA LEU A 333 25.93 -6.30 10.24
C LEU A 333 25.11 -5.06 9.86
N TRP A 334 23.88 -5.28 9.44
CA TRP A 334 22.86 -4.26 9.20
C TRP A 334 21.76 -4.40 10.25
N GLY A 335 21.15 -3.30 10.66
CA GLY A 335 20.00 -3.34 11.54
C GLY A 335 19.23 -2.03 11.53
N ASN A 336 17.95 -2.10 11.88
CA ASN A 336 17.09 -0.93 12.01
C ASN A 336 17.27 -0.30 13.39
N VAL A 337 17.66 0.98 13.44
CA VAL A 337 17.60 1.76 14.67
C VAL A 337 16.14 2.12 14.92
N ILE A 338 15.55 1.61 16.00
CA ILE A 338 14.16 1.92 16.39
C ILE A 338 14.08 2.98 17.48
N TYR A 339 15.18 3.17 18.23
CA TYR A 339 15.32 4.20 19.27
C TYR A 339 16.77 4.67 19.32
N SER A 340 16.98 5.95 19.63
CA SER A 340 18.29 6.50 20.05
C SER A 340 18.11 7.69 20.98
N GLU A 341 19.15 8.06 21.72
CA GLU A 341 19.13 9.27 22.55
C GLU A 341 18.87 10.53 21.72
N TYR A 342 18.24 11.52 22.35
CA TYR A 342 18.00 12.83 21.75
C TYR A 342 19.19 13.76 21.94
N SER A 343 19.57 14.44 20.87
CA SER A 343 20.47 15.58 20.94
C SER A 343 19.78 16.74 21.67
N ARG A 344 20.38 17.18 22.78
CA ARG A 344 19.88 18.34 23.55
C ARG A 344 19.94 19.66 22.77
N GLU A 345 20.73 19.73 21.71
CA GLU A 345 20.90 20.94 20.89
C GLU A 345 19.84 21.04 19.79
N THR A 346 19.53 19.92 19.13
CA THR A 346 18.62 19.90 17.97
C THR A 346 17.22 19.40 18.30
N TYR A 347 17.01 18.83 19.50
CA TYR A 347 15.78 18.16 19.91
C TYR A 347 15.34 17.05 18.94
N LYS A 348 16.31 16.43 18.26
CA LYS A 348 16.11 15.28 17.36
C LYS A 348 16.91 14.06 17.87
N PRO A 349 16.48 12.83 17.55
CA PRO A 349 17.28 11.64 17.85
C PRO A 349 18.65 11.73 17.16
N VAL A 350 19.71 11.27 17.83
CA VAL A 350 21.07 11.27 17.26
C VAL A 350 21.15 10.35 16.04
N TYR A 351 20.45 9.23 16.09
CA TYR A 351 20.22 8.34 14.96
C TYR A 351 18.73 8.29 14.63
N ASN A 352 18.37 8.69 13.41
CA ASN A 352 17.00 8.59 12.92
C ASN A 352 16.58 7.12 12.78
N GLN A 353 15.27 6.89 12.75
CA GLN A 353 14.69 5.57 12.50
C GLN A 353 14.95 5.14 11.04
N SER A 354 16.01 4.36 10.85
CA SER A 354 16.54 3.93 9.54
C SER A 354 17.38 2.66 9.66
N ILE A 355 17.91 2.15 8.56
CA ILE A 355 18.85 1.02 8.54
C ILE A 355 20.28 1.52 8.64
N TYR A 356 21.06 0.93 9.54
CA TYR A 356 22.48 1.25 9.77
C TYR A 356 23.34 0.02 9.57
N ALA A 357 24.54 0.23 9.03
CA ALA A 357 25.59 -0.77 8.90
C ALA A 357 26.70 -0.52 9.94
N PHE A 358 27.25 -1.59 10.49
CA PHE A 358 28.33 -1.56 11.47
C PHE A 358 29.13 -2.87 11.48
N LYS A 359 30.36 -2.82 11.99
CA LYS A 359 31.19 -4.01 12.22
C LYS A 359 31.02 -4.49 13.67
N PRO A 360 30.95 -5.81 13.93
CA PRO A 360 30.82 -6.35 15.28
C PRO A 360 32.18 -6.36 16.00
N GLU A 361 32.70 -5.18 16.33
CA GLU A 361 34.00 -4.97 17.01
C GLU A 361 33.94 -3.85 18.05
N ALA A 362 34.91 -3.77 18.95
CA ALA A 362 34.95 -2.70 19.95
C ALA A 362 35.14 -1.31 19.31
N GLY A 363 34.44 -0.30 19.83
CA GLY A 363 34.39 1.04 19.26
C GLY A 363 33.39 1.18 18.09
N MET A 364 32.27 0.45 18.13
CA MET A 364 31.32 0.38 17.01
C MET A 364 30.85 1.75 16.56
N THR A 365 30.86 1.98 15.24
CA THR A 365 30.29 3.18 14.61
C THR A 365 29.12 2.78 13.71
N LEU A 366 27.96 3.40 13.94
CA LEU A 366 26.77 3.21 13.13
C LEU A 366 26.79 4.14 11.91
N THR A 367 26.80 3.57 10.71
CA THR A 367 26.71 4.32 9.45
C THR A 367 25.36 4.10 8.81
N GLN A 368 24.59 5.17 8.56
CA GLN A 368 23.29 5.04 7.90
C GLN A 368 23.49 4.42 6.51
N ARG A 369 22.82 3.29 6.26
CA ARG A 369 23.05 2.47 5.08
C ARG A 369 22.37 3.03 3.83
N PHE A 370 21.19 3.62 3.99
CA PHE A 370 20.39 4.14 2.89
C PHE A 370 19.88 5.55 3.16
N LYS A 371 19.84 6.36 2.10
CA LYS A 371 19.15 7.65 2.06
C LYS A 371 17.64 7.42 2.19
N GLN A 372 16.99 8.28 2.97
CA GLN A 372 15.54 8.28 3.15
C GLN A 372 15.01 9.73 3.16
N SER A 373 13.75 9.92 2.78
CA SER A 373 13.05 11.20 2.89
C SER A 373 12.97 11.66 4.36
N GLU A 374 13.01 12.96 4.61
CA GLU A 374 12.88 13.52 5.97
C GLU A 374 11.54 13.18 6.66
N THR A 375 10.53 12.81 5.87
CA THR A 375 9.19 12.45 6.36
C THR A 375 9.00 10.94 6.56
N GLU A 376 9.98 10.14 6.15
CA GLU A 376 9.90 8.69 6.22
C GLU A 376 10.70 8.17 7.41
N SER A 377 10.02 7.39 8.26
CA SER A 377 10.62 6.65 9.36
C SER A 377 10.41 5.15 9.14
N ILE A 378 11.50 4.39 9.29
CA ILE A 378 11.50 2.93 9.27
C ILE A 378 11.59 2.47 10.71
N ASN A 379 10.50 1.90 11.21
CA ASN A 379 10.42 1.42 12.57
C ASN A 379 9.96 -0.05 12.57
N ALA A 380 10.92 -0.96 12.62
CA ALA A 380 10.74 -2.40 12.59
C ALA A 380 10.55 -3.00 14.00
N ASN A 381 9.74 -2.33 14.85
CA ASN A 381 9.50 -2.75 16.24
C ASN A 381 8.61 -4.00 16.37
N GLY A 382 8.06 -4.53 15.27
CA GLY A 382 7.30 -5.79 15.23
C GLY A 382 8.05 -6.97 14.62
N GLY A 383 9.36 -6.85 14.49
CA GLY A 383 10.23 -7.85 13.89
C GLY A 383 10.35 -7.70 12.38
N GLY A 384 11.47 -8.17 11.84
CA GLY A 384 11.75 -8.12 10.42
C GLY A 384 13.12 -8.69 10.08
N ALA A 385 13.34 -8.89 8.79
CA ALA A 385 14.61 -9.34 8.24
C ALA A 385 14.78 -8.81 6.82
N TYR A 386 16.01 -8.89 6.31
CA TYR A 386 16.31 -8.59 4.92
C TYR A 386 16.61 -9.88 4.15
N TYR A 387 15.89 -10.12 3.07
CA TYR A 387 16.12 -11.20 2.12
C TYR A 387 15.40 -10.87 0.80
N ASP A 388 15.72 -11.58 -0.29
CA ASP A 388 15.22 -11.31 -1.66
C ASP A 388 15.25 -9.82 -2.09
N ASN A 389 16.28 -9.10 -1.65
CA ASN A 389 16.46 -7.67 -1.87
C ASN A 389 15.42 -6.73 -1.25
N LEU A 390 14.70 -7.21 -0.24
CA LEU A 390 13.65 -6.49 0.47
C LEU A 390 13.89 -6.55 1.98
N PHE A 391 13.69 -5.42 2.66
CA PHE A 391 13.50 -5.36 4.10
C PHE A 391 12.03 -5.62 4.39
N HIS A 392 11.71 -6.81 4.88
CA HIS A 392 10.38 -7.19 5.31
C HIS A 392 10.26 -6.98 6.82
N PHE A 393 9.30 -6.18 7.27
CA PHE A 393 9.08 -5.98 8.71
C PHE A 393 7.65 -5.63 9.06
N MET A 394 7.29 -5.90 10.31
CA MET A 394 6.06 -5.42 10.91
C MET A 394 6.32 -4.16 11.74
N LEU A 395 5.39 -3.22 11.65
CA LEU A 395 5.30 -2.05 12.53
C LEU A 395 4.11 -2.24 13.46
N LEU A 396 4.35 -2.17 14.76
CA LEU A 396 3.33 -2.00 15.77
C LEU A 396 3.18 -0.50 16.07
N SER A 397 2.01 0.05 15.74
CA SER A 397 1.65 1.45 16.02
C SER A 397 0.62 1.51 17.14
N GLU A 398 0.78 2.46 18.05
CA GLU A 398 -0.20 2.75 19.10
C GLU A 398 -1.04 3.97 18.72
N ASN A 399 -2.34 3.90 18.93
CA ASN A 399 -3.24 5.03 18.82
C ASN A 399 -3.50 5.61 20.21
N GLU A 400 -2.78 6.69 20.56
CA GLU A 400 -2.81 7.33 21.87
C GLU A 400 -4.22 7.75 22.33
N ALA A 401 -5.12 8.10 21.41
CA ALA A 401 -6.47 8.54 21.76
C ALA A 401 -7.37 7.39 22.25
N THR A 402 -7.12 6.17 21.76
CA THR A 402 -7.95 4.99 22.04
C THR A 402 -7.21 3.92 22.84
N HIS A 403 -5.89 4.08 23.05
CA HIS A 403 -4.99 3.07 23.60
C HIS A 403 -5.11 1.72 22.87
N SER A 404 -5.38 1.77 21.56
CA SER A 404 -5.46 0.60 20.70
C SER A 404 -4.16 0.42 19.92
N TYR A 405 -3.80 -0.83 19.67
CA TYR A 405 -2.61 -1.20 18.91
C TYR A 405 -2.98 -1.71 17.52
N GLU A 406 -2.22 -1.29 16.53
CA GLU A 406 -2.41 -1.66 15.12
C GLU A 406 -1.12 -2.22 14.55
N VAL A 407 -1.21 -3.34 13.84
CA VAL A 407 -0.06 -3.98 13.18
C VAL A 407 -0.10 -3.67 11.68
N TYR A 408 1.03 -3.25 11.14
CA TYR A 408 1.21 -2.91 9.73
C TYR A 408 2.34 -3.72 9.12
N SER A 409 2.08 -4.34 7.97
CA SER A 409 3.14 -4.88 7.11
C SER A 409 3.77 -3.78 6.26
N ARG A 410 5.11 -3.72 6.24
CA ARG A 410 5.89 -2.79 5.43
C ARG A 410 7.07 -3.48 4.76
N GLU A 411 7.29 -3.12 3.51
CA GLU A 411 8.41 -3.65 2.71
C GLU A 411 9.13 -2.53 1.97
N TYR A 412 10.45 -2.52 2.09
CA TYR A 412 11.32 -1.59 1.38
C TYR A 412 12.34 -2.36 0.57
N SER A 413 12.44 -2.01 -0.71
CA SER A 413 13.62 -2.33 -1.50
C SER A 413 14.63 -1.21 -1.37
N TYR A 414 15.85 -1.42 -1.87
CA TYR A 414 16.75 -0.30 -2.10
C TYR A 414 17.19 -0.25 -3.56
N ALA A 415 17.35 0.97 -4.05
CA ALA A 415 17.98 1.28 -5.32
C ALA A 415 18.87 2.51 -5.12
N ASN A 416 20.12 2.46 -5.60
CA ASN A 416 21.04 3.61 -5.58
C ASN A 416 21.27 4.15 -4.16
N ASP A 417 21.43 3.25 -3.20
CA ASP A 417 21.51 3.54 -1.76
C ASP A 417 20.33 4.36 -1.22
N THR A 418 19.17 4.34 -1.88
CA THR A 418 17.93 4.98 -1.44
C THR A 418 16.87 3.92 -1.24
N LEU A 419 16.16 3.99 -0.12
CA LEU A 419 15.06 3.06 0.14
C LEU A 419 13.84 3.44 -0.70
N GLN A 420 13.22 2.43 -1.29
CA GLN A 420 12.04 2.56 -2.13
C GLN A 420 10.94 1.70 -1.55
N TYR A 421 9.74 2.27 -1.37
CA TYR A 421 8.58 1.49 -0.93
C TYR A 421 8.27 0.38 -1.93
N HIS A 422 8.26 -0.86 -1.45
CA HIS A 422 7.76 -1.99 -2.19
C HIS A 422 6.28 -2.22 -1.87
N ARG A 423 5.93 -2.19 -0.58
CA ARG A 423 4.55 -2.33 -0.07
C ARG A 423 4.29 -1.31 1.03
N LYS A 424 3.40 -0.36 0.79
CA LYS A 424 3.07 0.71 1.75
C LYS A 424 1.97 0.25 2.71
N GLY A 425 2.38 -0.13 3.93
CA GLY A 425 1.57 -0.12 5.15
C GLY A 425 0.20 -0.79 5.05
N ILE A 426 0.16 -2.11 4.86
CA ILE A 426 -1.11 -2.87 4.93
C ILE A 426 -1.44 -3.11 6.40
N LYS A 427 -2.54 -2.50 6.88
CA LYS A 427 -3.06 -2.75 8.22
C LYS A 427 -3.58 -4.19 8.29
N LEU A 428 -3.11 -4.94 9.28
CA LEU A 428 -3.59 -6.28 9.58
C LEU A 428 -4.78 -6.21 10.56
N ASN A 429 -5.65 -7.21 10.50
CA ASN A 429 -6.83 -7.29 11.37
C ASN A 429 -6.52 -7.90 12.75
N ASP A 430 -5.34 -8.50 12.92
CA ASP A 430 -4.90 -9.16 14.15
C ASP A 430 -3.37 -9.12 14.32
N PHE A 431 -2.85 -9.80 15.35
CA PHE A 431 -1.42 -9.88 15.67
C PHE A 431 -0.70 -11.11 15.08
N SER A 432 -1.32 -11.89 14.21
CA SER A 432 -0.78 -13.18 13.74
C SER A 432 0.54 -13.07 12.98
N LEU A 433 0.80 -11.98 12.27
CA LEU A 433 2.08 -11.79 11.57
C LEU A 433 3.10 -10.98 12.38
N TYR A 434 2.72 -10.52 13.58
CA TYR A 434 3.62 -9.80 14.47
C TYR A 434 4.65 -10.76 15.07
N ALA A 435 5.92 -10.58 14.72
CA ALA A 435 7.02 -11.49 15.05
C ALA A 435 8.02 -10.83 15.98
N LYS A 436 7.65 -10.63 17.25
CA LYS A 436 8.43 -9.78 18.17
C LYS A 436 9.88 -10.24 18.36
N ALA A 437 10.14 -11.55 18.37
CA ALA A 437 11.49 -12.10 18.48
C ALA A 437 12.28 -12.04 17.16
N GLY A 438 11.65 -11.66 16.05
CA GLY A 438 12.21 -11.63 14.72
C GLY A 438 11.86 -12.84 13.86
N VAL A 439 12.29 -12.75 12.62
CA VAL A 439 12.18 -13.78 11.59
C VAL A 439 13.56 -14.00 10.98
N ALA A 440 13.80 -15.18 10.42
CA ALA A 440 15.05 -15.48 9.73
C ALA A 440 14.81 -16.44 8.56
N ILE A 441 15.49 -16.18 7.44
CA ILE A 441 15.52 -17.09 6.31
C ILE A 441 16.37 -18.31 6.65
N ASP A 442 15.85 -19.50 6.39
CA ASP A 442 16.63 -20.73 6.36
C ASP A 442 17.37 -20.81 5.03
N PRO A 443 18.71 -20.69 4.99
CA PRO A 443 19.46 -20.68 3.75
C PRO A 443 19.51 -22.07 3.08
N THR A 444 19.04 -23.12 3.74
CA THR A 444 19.02 -24.49 3.19
C THR A 444 17.71 -24.85 2.49
N THR A 445 16.67 -24.03 2.67
CA THR A 445 15.35 -24.27 2.08
C THR A 445 14.72 -23.00 1.49
N GLY A 446 15.15 -21.81 1.89
CA GLY A 446 14.56 -20.53 1.50
C GLY A 446 13.31 -20.13 2.28
N PHE A 447 12.78 -21.00 3.15
CA PHE A 447 11.64 -20.65 4.00
C PHE A 447 12.03 -19.61 5.05
N VAL A 448 11.08 -18.73 5.37
CA VAL A 448 11.27 -17.69 6.38
C VAL A 448 10.58 -18.15 7.65
N TYR A 449 11.37 -18.54 8.64
CA TYR A 449 10.88 -18.96 9.94
C TYR A 449 10.79 -17.78 10.89
N GLY A 450 9.89 -17.84 11.87
CA GLY A 450 9.77 -16.81 12.88
C GLY A 450 9.02 -17.27 14.12
N ILE A 451 9.09 -16.42 15.14
CA ILE A 451 8.30 -16.57 16.37
C ILE A 451 7.30 -15.41 16.41
N PHE A 452 6.05 -15.76 16.15
CA PHE A 452 4.94 -14.86 15.95
C PHE A 452 3.99 -14.86 17.15
N SER A 453 3.14 -13.86 17.24
CA SER A 453 2.04 -13.86 18.20
C SER A 453 0.83 -14.65 17.70
N SER A 454 -0.01 -15.12 18.62
CA SER A 454 -1.39 -15.49 18.30
C SER A 454 -2.21 -14.27 17.89
N GLN A 455 -3.38 -14.48 17.27
CA GLN A 455 -4.26 -13.40 16.82
C GLN A 455 -4.60 -12.37 17.93
N ASN A 456 -4.75 -12.85 19.17
CA ASN A 456 -5.01 -12.05 20.37
C ASN A 456 -3.76 -11.66 21.17
N ASN A 457 -2.56 -11.92 20.63
CA ASN A 457 -1.27 -11.60 21.23
C ASN A 457 -1.02 -12.24 22.62
N LEU A 458 -1.59 -13.43 22.87
CA LEU A 458 -1.48 -14.13 24.15
C LEU A 458 -0.37 -15.20 24.18
N THR A 459 -0.05 -15.82 23.04
CA THR A 459 0.91 -16.94 22.98
C THR A 459 1.95 -16.73 21.88
N SER A 460 3.17 -17.24 22.10
CA SER A 460 4.23 -17.32 21.09
C SER A 460 4.01 -18.54 20.18
N GLN A 461 4.02 -18.35 18.87
CA GLN A 461 3.77 -19.38 17.87
C GLN A 461 4.94 -19.42 16.89
N PHE A 462 5.52 -20.61 16.71
CA PHE A 462 6.56 -20.84 15.73
C PHE A 462 5.93 -21.23 14.39
N GLY A 463 6.44 -20.67 13.29
CA GLY A 463 5.84 -20.89 11.98
C GLY A 463 6.71 -20.42 10.82
N ILE A 464 6.18 -20.60 9.62
CA ILE A 464 6.75 -20.12 8.36
C ILE A 464 5.83 -19.02 7.82
N ILE A 465 6.41 -17.91 7.37
CA ILE A 465 5.67 -16.77 6.81
C ILE A 465 5.90 -16.63 5.30
N ASP A 466 4.83 -16.30 4.59
CA ASP A 466 4.81 -15.82 3.22
C ASP A 466 4.43 -14.33 3.22
N TYR A 467 5.43 -13.47 3.06
CA TYR A 467 5.23 -12.03 3.04
C TYR A 467 4.51 -11.54 1.78
N ASP A 468 4.61 -12.27 0.66
CA ASP A 468 3.95 -11.89 -0.58
C ASP A 468 2.43 -11.91 -0.40
N ASN A 469 1.91 -12.97 0.24
CA ASN A 469 0.49 -13.13 0.52
C ASN A 469 0.05 -12.65 1.91
N LEU A 470 0.99 -12.19 2.77
CA LEU A 470 0.72 -11.89 4.18
C LEU A 470 0.06 -13.08 4.89
N ALA A 471 0.60 -14.26 4.65
CA ALA A 471 0.08 -15.52 5.15
C ALA A 471 1.14 -16.24 6.00
N ARG A 472 0.70 -17.14 6.89
CA ARG A 472 1.59 -17.87 7.80
C ARG A 472 1.07 -19.26 8.09
N THR A 473 1.96 -20.25 7.93
CA THR A 473 1.75 -21.62 8.40
C THR A 473 2.27 -21.74 9.84
N THR A 474 1.42 -22.16 10.77
CA THR A 474 1.81 -22.35 12.18
C THR A 474 2.29 -23.78 12.39
N ILE A 475 3.49 -23.94 12.96
CA ILE A 475 4.08 -25.25 13.26
C ILE A 475 3.77 -25.67 14.69
N ALA A 476 3.94 -24.77 15.66
CA ALA A 476 3.71 -25.08 17.08
C ALA A 476 3.42 -23.84 17.92
N VAL A 477 2.73 -24.03 19.05
CA VAL A 477 2.69 -23.06 20.14
C VAL A 477 3.89 -23.33 21.06
N LEU A 478 4.74 -22.32 21.25
CA LEU A 478 5.94 -22.44 22.08
C LEU A 478 5.61 -22.26 23.57
N LYS A 479 6.36 -22.94 24.43
CA LYS A 479 6.23 -22.85 25.88
C LYS A 479 6.88 -21.58 26.43
N ASN A 480 7.99 -21.17 25.82
CA ASN A 480 8.73 -19.99 26.23
C ASN A 480 8.39 -18.75 25.40
N ARG A 481 8.71 -17.59 25.95
CA ARG A 481 8.67 -16.30 25.27
C ARG A 481 10.07 -15.95 24.80
N TYR A 482 10.17 -15.33 23.63
CA TYR A 482 11.44 -15.08 22.96
C TYR A 482 11.60 -13.60 22.62
N CYS A 483 12.82 -13.08 22.77
CA CYS A 483 13.17 -11.71 22.40
C CYS A 483 14.04 -11.64 21.13
N ALA A 484 14.70 -12.74 20.73
CA ALA A 484 15.47 -12.84 19.50
C ALA A 484 15.37 -14.23 18.87
N PHE A 485 15.46 -14.30 17.54
CA PHE A 485 15.40 -15.51 16.74
C PHE A 485 16.37 -15.43 15.55
N ALA A 486 17.05 -16.52 15.23
CA ALA A 486 17.94 -16.62 14.06
C ALA A 486 18.08 -18.06 13.56
N VAL A 487 18.41 -18.23 12.28
CA VAL A 487 18.70 -19.52 11.65
C VAL A 487 20.14 -19.52 11.12
N ASN A 488 20.88 -20.59 11.37
CA ASN A 488 22.29 -20.69 11.01
C ASN A 488 22.54 -21.20 9.58
N SER A 489 23.81 -21.31 9.18
CA SER A 489 24.20 -21.78 7.83
C SER A 489 23.76 -23.20 7.49
N LYS A 490 23.42 -24.01 8.50
CA LYS A 490 22.98 -25.41 8.39
C LYS A 490 21.46 -25.54 8.46
N GLY A 491 20.74 -24.43 8.60
CA GLY A 491 19.30 -24.41 8.77
C GLY A 491 18.84 -24.77 10.19
N GLU A 492 19.70 -24.72 11.20
CA GLU A 492 19.30 -24.93 12.60
C GLU A 492 18.73 -23.63 13.17
N ALA A 493 17.56 -23.71 13.82
CA ALA A 493 16.86 -22.56 14.37
C ALA A 493 17.17 -22.36 15.86
N PHE A 494 17.49 -21.12 16.22
CA PHE A 494 17.84 -20.72 17.58
C PHE A 494 16.98 -19.53 18.03
N GLY A 495 16.56 -19.56 19.29
CA GLY A 495 15.86 -18.46 19.94
C GLY A 495 16.50 -18.11 21.27
N ILE A 496 16.43 -16.84 21.67
CA ILE A 496 16.82 -16.38 23.01
C ILE A 496 15.55 -15.98 23.76
N THR A 497 15.35 -16.58 24.92
CA THR A 497 14.16 -16.33 25.75
C THR A 497 14.23 -14.97 26.44
N ASP A 498 13.10 -14.48 26.94
CA ASP A 498 13.05 -13.27 27.78
C ASP A 498 13.72 -13.43 29.15
N GLU A 499 14.00 -14.67 29.55
CA GLU A 499 14.84 -15.02 30.70
C GLU A 499 16.34 -15.15 30.35
N GLY A 500 16.72 -14.95 29.08
CA GLY A 500 18.12 -14.99 28.64
C GLY A 500 18.68 -16.41 28.46
N GLU A 501 17.84 -17.37 28.08
CA GLU A 501 18.24 -18.75 27.76
C GLU A 501 18.38 -18.91 26.24
N LEU A 502 19.47 -19.52 25.78
CA LEU A 502 19.58 -19.93 24.38
C LEU A 502 18.88 -21.28 24.19
N MET A 503 17.91 -21.30 23.29
CA MET A 503 17.13 -22.47 22.92
C MET A 503 17.43 -22.85 21.46
N ARG A 504 17.45 -24.15 21.18
CA ARG A 504 17.30 -24.69 19.84
C ARG A 504 15.85 -25.08 19.63
N ILE A 505 15.27 -24.73 18.49
CA ILE A 505 13.88 -25.02 18.14
C ILE A 505 13.88 -25.97 16.95
N ASP A 506 13.23 -27.12 17.06
CA ASP A 506 13.05 -28.01 15.92
C ASP A 506 12.11 -27.36 14.90
N LYS A 507 12.56 -27.24 13.64
CA LYS A 507 11.81 -26.51 12.61
C LYS A 507 10.56 -27.22 12.11
N HIS A 508 10.38 -28.50 12.39
CA HIS A 508 9.25 -29.31 11.92
C HIS A 508 8.23 -29.53 13.02
N THR A 509 8.67 -29.65 14.28
CA THR A 509 7.79 -29.92 15.43
C THR A 509 7.62 -28.75 16.38
N GLY A 510 8.50 -27.74 16.31
CA GLY A 510 8.59 -26.66 17.28
C GLY A 510 9.12 -27.09 18.65
N GLU A 511 9.69 -28.30 18.78
CA GLU A 511 10.24 -28.78 20.05
C GLU A 511 11.43 -27.92 20.51
N GLU A 512 11.33 -27.41 21.74
CA GLU A 512 12.33 -26.51 22.33
C GLU A 512 13.34 -27.30 23.18
N THR A 513 14.62 -27.19 22.85
CA THR A 513 15.73 -27.78 23.61
C THR A 513 16.65 -26.68 24.13
N MET A 514 16.84 -26.58 25.44
CA MET A 514 17.77 -25.60 26.02
C MET A 514 19.21 -25.97 25.68
N VAL A 515 19.97 -25.00 25.17
CA VAL A 515 21.41 -25.10 24.92
C VAL A 515 22.19 -24.68 26.16
N GLY A 516 21.84 -23.53 26.74
CA GLY A 516 22.46 -23.02 27.95
C GLY A 516 22.09 -21.57 28.24
N LEU A 517 22.53 -21.07 29.41
CA LEU A 517 22.29 -19.71 29.85
C LEU A 517 23.23 -18.74 29.12
N THR A 518 22.68 -17.63 28.62
CA THR A 518 23.49 -16.56 28.01
C THR A 518 24.30 -15.79 29.06
N GLY A 519 23.82 -15.74 30.30
CA GLY A 519 24.39 -14.91 31.36
C GLY A 519 24.01 -13.42 31.24
N VAL A 520 23.11 -13.09 30.32
CA VAL A 520 22.57 -11.76 30.07
C VAL A 520 21.09 -11.75 30.41
N THR A 521 20.58 -10.67 31.00
CA THR A 521 19.16 -10.54 31.41
C THR A 521 18.48 -9.53 30.50
N PRO A 522 17.67 -9.99 29.53
CA PRO A 522 16.89 -9.12 28.66
C PRO A 522 15.99 -8.16 29.46
N ARG A 523 15.84 -6.92 28.98
CA ARG A 523 14.96 -5.88 29.56
C ARG A 523 13.75 -5.58 28.68
N ASP A 524 13.90 -5.69 27.37
CA ASP A 524 12.84 -5.49 26.37
C ASP A 524 12.74 -6.76 25.51
N MET A 525 11.57 -7.01 24.96
CA MET A 525 11.31 -8.08 24.00
C MET A 525 11.66 -7.67 22.57
N THR A 526 11.81 -6.37 22.28
CA THR A 526 12.14 -5.86 20.95
C THR A 526 13.65 -5.91 20.73
N GLN A 527 14.15 -7.09 20.41
CA GLN A 527 15.56 -7.37 20.16
C GLN A 527 15.71 -8.13 18.85
N SER A 528 16.94 -8.36 18.41
CA SER A 528 17.16 -9.10 17.17
C SER A 528 18.51 -9.81 17.16
N ALA A 529 18.55 -10.93 16.46
CA ALA A 529 19.77 -11.72 16.29
C ALA A 529 19.93 -12.12 14.83
N THR A 530 21.17 -12.35 14.42
CA THR A 530 21.49 -12.89 13.08
C THR A 530 22.73 -13.76 13.17
N PHE A 531 22.81 -14.74 12.29
CA PHE A 531 24.08 -15.40 12.01
C PHE A 531 24.86 -14.62 10.95
N ASP A 532 26.18 -14.59 11.10
CA ASP A 532 27.07 -14.52 9.95
C ASP A 532 27.13 -15.92 9.32
N LEU A 533 26.57 -16.07 8.13
CA LEU A 533 26.41 -17.39 7.51
C LEU A 533 27.74 -17.97 6.97
N LYS A 534 28.79 -17.16 6.83
CA LYS A 534 30.13 -17.64 6.43
C LYS A 534 30.91 -18.20 7.61
N SER A 535 30.77 -17.59 8.79
CA SER A 535 31.49 -18.01 10.00
C SER A 535 30.65 -18.83 10.99
N ASP A 536 29.33 -18.89 10.77
CA ASP A 536 28.33 -19.54 11.65
C ASP A 536 28.30 -18.94 13.07
N ARG A 537 28.70 -17.68 13.22
CA ARG A 537 28.69 -16.94 14.49
C ARG A 537 27.35 -16.24 14.70
N LEU A 538 26.77 -16.41 15.88
CA LEU A 538 25.51 -15.77 16.27
C LEU A 538 25.78 -14.42 16.94
N TYR A 539 25.19 -13.37 16.39
CA TYR A 539 25.21 -12.03 16.95
C TYR A 539 23.83 -11.65 17.47
N TRP A 540 23.78 -11.02 18.63
CA TRP A 540 22.55 -10.62 19.30
C TRP A 540 22.64 -9.17 19.76
N ALA A 541 21.76 -8.32 19.23
CA ALA A 541 21.58 -6.95 19.68
C ALA A 541 20.54 -6.94 20.80
N ALA A 542 21.00 -6.72 22.03
CA ALA A 542 20.24 -6.95 23.24
C ALA A 542 20.03 -5.68 24.06
N GLU A 543 18.80 -5.42 24.50
CA GLU A 543 18.50 -4.42 25.52
C GLU A 543 18.49 -5.11 26.89
N VAL A 544 19.38 -4.71 27.80
CA VAL A 544 19.75 -5.55 28.96
C VAL A 544 19.75 -4.78 30.26
N TYR A 545 19.42 -5.40 31.39
CA TYR A 545 19.42 -4.73 32.70
C TYR A 545 20.81 -4.37 33.22
N GLN A 546 21.82 -5.17 32.86
CA GLN A 546 23.19 -5.03 33.33
C GLN A 546 23.89 -3.76 32.84
N GLU A 547 23.38 -3.17 31.76
CA GLU A 547 24.01 -2.05 31.06
C GLU A 547 22.97 -0.96 30.80
N ASP A 548 23.45 0.23 30.55
CA ASP A 548 22.62 1.41 30.39
C ASP A 548 22.21 1.64 28.92
N GLY A 549 21.68 0.60 28.28
CA GLY A 549 21.18 0.61 26.89
C GLY A 549 21.43 -0.69 26.13
N SER A 550 21.34 -0.62 24.80
CA SER A 550 21.49 -1.77 23.91
C SER A 550 22.95 -2.16 23.68
N VAL A 551 23.22 -3.45 23.62
CA VAL A 551 24.56 -4.06 23.56
C VAL A 551 24.61 -5.13 22.50
N LEU A 552 25.70 -5.20 21.75
CA LEU A 552 25.95 -6.31 20.84
C LEU A 552 26.72 -7.41 21.56
N TYR A 553 26.18 -8.62 21.52
CA TYR A 553 26.83 -9.84 22.01
C TYR A 553 27.11 -10.80 20.86
N GLU A 554 28.19 -11.56 21.00
CA GLU A 554 28.34 -12.85 20.30
C GLU A 554 27.88 -13.96 21.24
N VAL A 555 27.06 -14.88 20.73
CA VAL A 555 26.52 -16.00 21.52
C VAL A 555 27.11 -17.31 21.02
N ASP A 556 27.75 -18.06 21.92
CA ASP A 556 28.27 -19.38 21.63
C ASP A 556 27.11 -20.38 21.54
N THR A 557 26.87 -20.94 20.37
CA THR A 557 25.73 -21.84 20.11
C THR A 557 25.92 -23.27 20.62
N ALA A 558 27.12 -23.61 21.13
CA ALA A 558 27.37 -24.90 21.77
C ALA A 558 27.11 -24.84 23.29
N THR A 559 27.29 -23.68 23.91
CA THR A 559 27.21 -23.50 25.37
C THR A 559 26.11 -22.54 25.83
N GLY A 560 25.57 -21.74 24.92
CA GLY A 560 24.61 -20.66 25.20
C GLY A 560 25.26 -19.36 25.65
N LYS A 561 26.54 -19.34 26.04
CA LYS A 561 27.17 -18.19 26.69
C LYS A 561 27.31 -16.98 25.76
N ALA A 562 26.85 -15.82 26.21
CA ALA A 562 27.04 -14.55 25.51
C ALA A 562 28.34 -13.84 25.94
N SER A 563 29.09 -13.32 24.97
CA SER A 563 30.28 -12.50 25.15
C SER A 563 30.03 -11.11 24.62
N LYS A 564 30.18 -10.09 25.48
CA LYS A 564 29.97 -8.69 25.09
C LYS A 564 31.01 -8.29 24.03
N ILE A 565 30.53 -7.70 22.94
CA ILE A 565 31.38 -7.06 21.93
C ILE A 565 31.54 -5.59 22.30
N ASP A 566 30.43 -4.84 22.24
CA ASP A 566 30.40 -3.41 22.60
C ASP A 566 28.96 -2.92 22.83
N MET A 567 28.81 -1.75 23.46
CA MET A 567 27.53 -1.05 23.54
C MET A 567 27.25 -0.30 22.24
N PHE A 568 25.98 -0.22 21.84
CA PHE A 568 25.61 0.64 20.73
C PHE A 568 25.74 2.13 21.12
N PRO A 569 26.35 2.97 20.26
CA PRO A 569 26.55 4.38 20.55
C PRO A 569 25.19 5.08 20.76
N HIS A 570 25.15 6.07 21.66
CA HIS A 570 23.95 6.86 21.98
C HIS A 570 22.71 6.02 22.32
N ARG A 571 22.93 4.87 22.97
CA ARG A 571 21.88 3.89 23.32
C ARG A 571 20.99 3.50 22.14
N ALA A 572 21.54 3.43 20.93
CA ALA A 572 20.77 3.03 19.77
C ALA A 572 20.24 1.60 19.96
N GLN A 573 18.92 1.42 19.96
CA GLN A 573 18.28 0.09 20.00
C GLN A 573 18.14 -0.45 18.59
N ILE A 574 18.62 -1.67 18.36
CA ILE A 574 18.66 -2.30 17.03
C ILE A 574 17.64 -3.45 16.94
N ALA A 575 16.71 -3.32 15.99
CA ALA A 575 15.80 -4.38 15.55
C ALA A 575 16.17 -4.84 14.13
N ALA A 576 15.57 -5.96 13.69
CA ALA A 576 15.76 -6.51 12.34
C ALA A 576 17.24 -6.65 11.92
N LEU A 577 18.08 -7.17 12.83
CA LEU A 577 19.49 -7.43 12.58
C LEU A 577 19.66 -8.45 11.43
N TYR A 578 20.61 -8.19 10.55
CA TYR A 578 20.89 -9.01 9.36
C TYR A 578 22.36 -8.95 8.98
N CYS A 579 22.93 -10.08 8.53
CA CYS A 579 24.26 -10.11 7.91
C CYS A 579 24.12 -10.29 6.39
N PRO A 580 24.59 -9.33 5.56
CA PRO A 580 24.44 -9.35 4.09
C PRO A 580 25.38 -10.30 3.37
N ASN A 581 25.59 -11.49 3.93
CA ASN A 581 26.35 -12.56 3.30
C ASN A 581 25.47 -13.78 3.01
N THR A 582 26.01 -14.67 2.18
CA THR A 582 25.30 -15.87 1.74
C THR A 582 26.22 -17.09 1.79
N ILE A 583 25.61 -18.27 1.88
CA ILE A 583 26.30 -19.56 1.78
C ILE A 583 26.45 -20.06 0.35
N TYR A 584 25.77 -19.45 -0.62
CA TYR A 584 25.77 -19.95 -1.99
C TYR A 584 27.06 -19.55 -2.71
N SER A 585 27.67 -20.52 -3.41
CA SER A 585 28.80 -20.24 -4.29
C SER A 585 28.32 -19.51 -5.55
N ASP A 586 29.09 -18.55 -6.03
CA ASP A 586 28.86 -17.89 -7.33
C ASP A 586 28.73 -18.89 -8.51
N LYS A 587 29.32 -20.09 -8.37
CA LYS A 587 29.25 -21.18 -9.36
C LYS A 587 28.11 -22.17 -9.12
N ALA A 588 27.37 -22.03 -8.03
CA ALA A 588 26.15 -22.80 -7.81
C ALA A 588 25.04 -22.29 -8.74
N PRO A 589 24.00 -23.09 -9.04
CA PRO A 589 22.97 -22.67 -9.97
C PRO A 589 22.22 -21.42 -9.49
N ALA A 590 21.83 -20.54 -10.41
CA ALA A 590 20.90 -19.45 -10.09
C ALA A 590 19.52 -20.00 -9.68
N LYS A 591 18.65 -19.12 -9.18
CA LYS A 591 17.28 -19.50 -8.80
C LYS A 591 16.49 -20.11 -9.96
N ALA A 592 15.66 -21.12 -9.67
CA ALA A 592 14.71 -21.64 -10.64
C ALA A 592 13.73 -20.53 -11.06
N THR A 593 13.22 -20.59 -12.29
CA THR A 593 12.31 -19.56 -12.84
C THR A 593 10.92 -20.14 -13.08
N ASN A 594 9.90 -19.28 -13.16
CA ASN A 594 8.50 -19.69 -13.37
C ASN A 594 8.03 -20.75 -12.35
N VAL A 595 8.47 -20.61 -11.09
CA VAL A 595 8.01 -21.49 -10.01
C VAL A 595 6.54 -21.18 -9.73
N LYS A 596 5.69 -22.21 -9.81
CA LYS A 596 4.24 -22.08 -9.61
C LYS A 596 3.69 -23.35 -8.97
N ALA A 597 2.93 -23.19 -7.90
CA ALA A 597 2.08 -24.25 -7.35
C ALA A 597 0.66 -24.13 -7.93
N THR A 598 -0.01 -25.25 -8.19
CA THR A 598 -1.38 -25.24 -8.73
C THR A 598 -2.19 -26.42 -8.19
N PHE A 599 -3.31 -26.08 -7.54
CA PHE A 599 -4.33 -26.98 -7.01
C PHE A 599 -5.68 -26.50 -7.55
N GLU A 600 -6.51 -27.41 -8.04
CA GLU A 600 -7.80 -27.06 -8.67
C GLU A 600 -8.97 -27.31 -7.70
N GLY A 601 -9.78 -26.28 -7.46
CA GLY A 601 -10.91 -26.34 -6.54
C GLY A 601 -10.48 -26.75 -5.12
N GLY A 602 -11.28 -27.61 -4.47
CA GLY A 602 -10.98 -28.17 -3.15
C GLY A 602 -10.04 -29.39 -3.19
N SER A 603 -9.32 -29.62 -4.29
CA SER A 603 -8.42 -30.77 -4.41
C SER A 603 -7.15 -30.59 -3.56
N LEU A 604 -6.85 -31.57 -2.72
CA LEU A 604 -5.56 -31.66 -2.02
C LEU A 604 -4.42 -32.16 -2.92
N SER A 605 -4.74 -32.63 -4.13
CA SER A 605 -3.74 -33.06 -5.12
C SER A 605 -3.53 -31.98 -6.17
N GLY A 606 -2.26 -31.66 -6.42
CA GLY A 606 -1.84 -30.62 -7.35
C GLY A 606 -0.41 -30.84 -7.84
N LYS A 607 0.20 -29.75 -8.31
CA LYS A 607 1.56 -29.78 -8.88
C LYS A 607 2.35 -28.51 -8.60
N VAL A 608 3.67 -28.67 -8.54
CA VAL A 608 4.66 -27.59 -8.55
C VAL A 608 5.40 -27.64 -9.88
N GLU A 609 5.32 -26.56 -10.65
CA GLU A 609 5.94 -26.40 -11.96
C GLU A 609 7.06 -25.36 -11.87
N PHE A 610 8.19 -25.60 -12.55
CA PHE A 610 9.32 -24.66 -12.58
C PHE A 610 10.25 -24.95 -13.75
N ASN A 611 11.09 -23.99 -14.12
CA ASN A 611 12.16 -24.14 -15.09
C ASN A 611 13.52 -24.18 -14.36
N LEU A 612 14.35 -25.15 -14.74
CA LEU A 612 15.72 -25.22 -14.22
C LEU A 612 16.54 -24.01 -14.68
N PRO A 613 17.43 -23.48 -13.82
CA PRO A 613 18.26 -22.32 -14.16
C PRO A 613 19.14 -22.61 -15.37
N LYS A 614 19.35 -21.56 -16.19
CA LYS A 614 20.27 -21.60 -17.34
C LYS A 614 21.69 -21.20 -16.98
N THR A 615 21.85 -20.51 -15.85
CA THR A 615 23.10 -19.90 -15.41
C THR A 615 23.42 -20.25 -13.97
N ASP A 616 24.67 -20.10 -13.58
CA ASP A 616 25.07 -20.00 -12.18
C ASP A 616 24.71 -18.61 -11.61
N ILE A 617 24.95 -18.41 -10.32
CA ILE A 617 24.66 -17.15 -9.60
C ILE A 617 25.46 -15.98 -10.18
N ALA A 618 26.68 -16.21 -10.67
CA ALA A 618 27.48 -15.20 -11.37
C ALA A 618 27.01 -14.89 -12.80
N GLY A 619 25.98 -15.57 -13.30
CA GLY A 619 25.42 -15.36 -14.63
C GLY A 619 26.11 -16.14 -15.76
N ASN A 620 27.06 -17.02 -15.47
CA ASN A 620 27.70 -17.88 -16.46
C ASN A 620 26.75 -19.03 -16.86
N ALA A 621 26.75 -19.40 -18.14
CA ALA A 621 25.92 -20.49 -18.62
C ALA A 621 26.31 -21.85 -18.00
N ILE A 622 25.31 -22.62 -17.59
CA ILE A 622 25.48 -24.02 -17.17
C ILE A 622 25.24 -24.90 -18.40
N SER A 623 26.10 -25.90 -18.60
CA SER A 623 25.96 -26.89 -19.69
C SER A 623 25.58 -28.28 -19.19
N ASP A 624 26.03 -28.64 -17.99
CA ASP A 624 25.71 -29.91 -17.34
C ASP A 624 24.31 -29.94 -16.74
N LYS A 625 23.87 -31.13 -16.33
CA LYS A 625 22.57 -31.29 -15.65
C LYS A 625 22.57 -30.57 -14.32
N VAL A 626 21.48 -29.85 -14.06
CA VAL A 626 21.17 -29.23 -12.77
C VAL A 626 20.30 -30.21 -11.98
N SER A 627 20.72 -30.53 -10.76
CA SER A 627 19.91 -31.25 -9.77
C SER A 627 18.95 -30.29 -9.08
N TYR A 628 17.87 -30.80 -8.52
CA TYR A 628 16.94 -29.98 -7.73
C TYR A 628 16.32 -30.78 -6.59
N THR A 629 15.96 -30.06 -5.54
CA THR A 629 15.15 -30.53 -4.41
C THR A 629 13.93 -29.63 -4.30
N VAL A 630 12.74 -30.23 -4.09
CA VAL A 630 11.50 -29.50 -3.83
C VAL A 630 11.09 -29.76 -2.39
N PHE A 631 10.73 -28.69 -1.68
CA PHE A 631 10.19 -28.73 -0.34
C PHE A 631 8.77 -28.17 -0.31
N ALA A 632 7.95 -28.64 0.64
CA ALA A 632 6.65 -28.07 0.98
C ALA A 632 6.58 -27.86 2.49
N ASN A 633 6.34 -26.64 2.95
CA ASN A 633 6.30 -26.25 4.37
C ASN A 633 7.50 -26.78 5.19
N GLY A 634 8.71 -26.69 4.63
CA GLY A 634 9.96 -27.17 5.25
C GLY A 634 10.33 -28.62 4.93
N GLU A 635 9.36 -29.46 4.60
CA GLU A 635 9.57 -30.89 4.36
C GLU A 635 10.05 -31.18 2.94
N GLN A 636 11.06 -32.04 2.78
CA GLN A 636 11.51 -32.45 1.45
C GLN A 636 10.50 -33.39 0.79
N VAL A 637 9.92 -32.99 -0.34
CA VAL A 637 8.86 -33.75 -1.02
C VAL A 637 9.31 -34.41 -2.32
N ALA A 638 10.34 -33.88 -2.98
CA ALA A 638 10.88 -34.48 -4.21
C ALA A 638 12.33 -34.09 -4.47
N THR A 639 13.02 -34.90 -5.28
CA THR A 639 14.31 -34.56 -5.88
C THR A 639 14.33 -34.99 -7.34
N GLY A 640 15.22 -34.39 -8.14
CA GLY A 640 15.43 -34.80 -9.52
C GLY A 640 16.57 -34.06 -10.19
N SER A 641 16.69 -34.21 -11.52
CA SER A 641 17.64 -33.47 -12.33
C SER A 641 17.13 -33.20 -13.74
N GLY A 642 17.78 -32.30 -14.46
CA GLY A 642 17.49 -32.00 -15.87
C GLY A 642 18.51 -31.08 -16.51
N TYR A 643 18.37 -30.89 -17.81
CA TYR A 643 19.21 -29.92 -18.51
C TYR A 643 18.77 -28.49 -18.20
N PRO A 644 19.70 -27.52 -18.22
CA PRO A 644 19.43 -26.10 -17.98
C PRO A 644 18.28 -25.57 -18.87
N GLY A 645 17.38 -24.78 -18.28
CA GLY A 645 16.21 -24.22 -18.96
C GLY A 645 15.04 -25.18 -19.21
N THR A 646 15.15 -26.47 -18.87
CA THR A 646 14.04 -27.42 -19.03
C THR A 646 12.97 -27.23 -17.95
N LYS A 647 11.71 -27.37 -18.35
CA LYS A 647 10.56 -27.38 -17.43
C LYS A 647 10.48 -28.69 -16.64
N LYS A 648 10.14 -28.59 -15.37
CA LYS A 648 9.88 -29.70 -14.44
C LYS A 648 8.51 -29.54 -13.80
N ILE A 649 7.92 -30.68 -13.46
CA ILE A 649 6.62 -30.79 -12.81
C ILE A 649 6.77 -31.84 -11.72
N VAL A 650 6.43 -31.47 -10.49
CA VAL A 650 6.37 -32.36 -9.33
C VAL A 650 4.92 -32.42 -8.88
N ASN A 651 4.31 -33.60 -8.91
CA ASN A 651 2.98 -33.79 -8.35
C ASN A 651 3.09 -33.85 -6.82
N TYR A 652 2.15 -33.22 -6.12
CA TYR A 652 2.11 -33.19 -4.67
C TYR A 652 0.68 -33.41 -4.18
N ALA A 653 0.55 -34.15 -3.07
CA ALA A 653 -0.70 -34.36 -2.36
C ALA A 653 -0.53 -33.78 -0.96
N ALA A 654 -1.24 -32.68 -0.68
CA ALA A 654 -1.23 -32.02 0.61
C ALA A 654 -1.92 -32.92 1.66
N PRO A 655 -1.32 -33.05 2.85
CA PRO A 655 -1.89 -33.85 3.94
C PRO A 655 -3.06 -33.16 4.66
N VAL A 656 -3.17 -31.83 4.56
CA VAL A 656 -4.15 -31.01 5.30
C VAL A 656 -5.00 -30.20 4.32
N ASP A 657 -6.28 -30.09 4.62
CA ASP A 657 -7.27 -29.31 3.88
C ASP A 657 -7.38 -27.87 4.42
N GLY A 658 -7.44 -26.91 3.51
CA GLY A 658 -7.62 -25.49 3.80
C GLY A 658 -6.48 -24.84 4.56
N GLU A 659 -5.28 -24.95 4.00
CA GLU A 659 -4.06 -24.38 4.54
C GLU A 659 -3.20 -23.76 3.43
N ASP A 660 -2.43 -22.72 3.78
CA ASP A 660 -1.38 -22.19 2.93
C ASP A 660 -0.18 -23.15 2.88
N TYR A 661 0.15 -23.56 1.66
CA TYR A 661 1.38 -24.30 1.39
C TYR A 661 2.39 -23.41 0.69
N ILE A 662 3.58 -23.31 1.27
CA ILE A 662 4.74 -22.66 0.67
C ILE A 662 5.64 -23.77 0.13
N PHE A 663 5.97 -23.68 -1.14
CA PHE A 663 6.85 -24.57 -1.86
C PHE A 663 8.18 -23.87 -2.13
N SER A 664 9.27 -24.60 -1.98
CA SER A 664 10.61 -24.14 -2.36
C SER A 664 11.24 -25.08 -3.36
N VAL A 665 11.82 -24.52 -4.42
CA VAL A 665 12.64 -25.24 -5.39
C VAL A 665 14.08 -24.80 -5.23
N MET A 666 14.93 -25.72 -4.77
CA MET A 666 16.36 -25.50 -4.59
C MET A 666 17.17 -26.25 -5.65
N PRO A 667 17.71 -25.57 -6.67
CA PRO A 667 18.61 -26.18 -7.65
C PRO A 667 20.00 -26.40 -7.05
N SER A 668 20.76 -27.37 -7.57
CA SER A 668 22.12 -27.67 -7.12
C SER A 668 22.99 -28.25 -8.24
N ASN A 669 24.30 -28.10 -8.08
CA ASN A 669 25.33 -28.71 -8.92
C ASN A 669 26.54 -29.16 -8.07
N GLU A 670 27.67 -29.50 -8.69
CA GLU A 670 28.89 -29.93 -7.99
C GLU A 670 29.52 -28.85 -7.10
N HIS A 671 29.16 -27.58 -7.30
CA HIS A 671 29.60 -26.44 -6.50
C HIS A 671 28.65 -26.13 -5.33
N GLY A 672 27.59 -26.92 -5.15
CA GLY A 672 26.67 -26.84 -4.02
C GLY A 672 25.26 -26.43 -4.40
N ASN A 673 24.50 -26.04 -3.39
CA ASN A 673 23.13 -25.55 -3.54
C ASN A 673 23.13 -24.13 -4.10
N GLY A 674 22.23 -23.90 -5.05
CA GLY A 674 21.87 -22.59 -5.57
C GLY A 674 20.82 -21.88 -4.71
N GLN A 675 20.46 -20.67 -5.12
CA GLN A 675 19.42 -19.91 -4.44
C GLN A 675 18.04 -20.59 -4.58
N PRO A 676 17.26 -20.72 -3.50
CA PRO A 676 15.91 -21.24 -3.56
C PRO A 676 14.96 -20.26 -4.25
N ALA A 677 13.94 -20.80 -4.90
CA ALA A 677 12.83 -20.04 -5.47
C ALA A 677 11.51 -20.53 -4.86
N LEU A 678 10.71 -19.59 -4.34
CA LEU A 678 9.47 -19.88 -3.64
C LEU A 678 8.25 -19.76 -4.55
N ALA A 679 7.21 -20.50 -4.22
CA ALA A 679 5.85 -20.28 -4.68
C ALA A 679 4.89 -20.77 -3.60
N SER A 680 3.72 -20.15 -3.48
CA SER A 680 2.69 -20.55 -2.52
C SER A 680 1.35 -20.78 -3.18
N SER A 681 0.50 -21.52 -2.49
CA SER A 681 -0.90 -21.76 -2.87
C SER A 681 -1.70 -22.09 -1.64
N TRP A 682 -2.90 -21.52 -1.54
CA TRP A 682 -3.96 -22.10 -0.72
C TRP A 682 -4.31 -23.48 -1.29
N VAL A 683 -4.39 -24.50 -0.45
CA VAL A 683 -4.73 -25.87 -0.86
C VAL A 683 -5.98 -26.34 -0.15
N GLY A 684 -6.97 -26.78 -0.93
CA GLY A 684 -8.22 -27.33 -0.40
C GLY A 684 -9.35 -26.29 -0.25
N HIS A 685 -10.30 -26.58 0.62
CA HIS A 685 -11.44 -25.72 0.93
C HIS A 685 -10.97 -24.43 1.63
N ASP A 686 -11.63 -23.31 1.35
CA ASP A 686 -11.42 -22.07 2.11
C ASP A 686 -12.35 -22.00 3.32
N ILE A 687 -11.94 -21.25 4.33
CA ILE A 687 -12.81 -20.89 5.46
C ILE A 687 -13.88 -19.94 4.91
N PRO A 688 -15.17 -20.29 4.96
CA PRO A 688 -16.21 -19.43 4.43
C PRO A 688 -16.33 -18.14 5.26
N ASP A 689 -16.69 -17.02 4.62
CA ASP A 689 -17.09 -15.83 5.35
C ASP A 689 -18.29 -16.14 6.27
N ALA A 690 -18.44 -15.34 7.32
CA ALA A 690 -19.59 -15.43 8.20
C ALA A 690 -20.89 -15.16 7.43
N PRO A 691 -21.97 -15.92 7.69
CA PRO A 691 -23.25 -15.70 7.03
C PRO A 691 -23.80 -14.32 7.42
N THR A 692 -24.49 -13.65 6.49
CA THR A 692 -25.04 -12.30 6.75
C THR A 692 -26.55 -12.34 6.84
N ASN A 693 -27.16 -11.26 7.34
CA ASN A 693 -28.62 -11.12 7.46
C ASN A 693 -29.30 -12.27 8.21
N VAL A 694 -28.68 -12.76 9.28
CA VAL A 694 -29.28 -13.79 10.14
C VAL A 694 -30.50 -13.19 10.85
N LYS A 695 -31.69 -13.71 10.55
CA LYS A 695 -32.98 -13.19 11.02
C LYS A 695 -33.85 -14.30 11.58
N LEU A 696 -34.35 -14.06 12.78
CA LEU A 696 -35.22 -14.95 13.53
C LEU A 696 -36.65 -14.40 13.58
N ALA A 697 -37.61 -15.26 13.26
CA ALA A 697 -39.02 -15.07 13.53
C ALA A 697 -39.57 -16.28 14.31
N ILE A 698 -40.38 -16.02 15.34
CA ILE A 698 -41.09 -17.05 16.10
C ILE A 698 -42.58 -16.69 16.08
N SER A 699 -43.42 -17.62 15.62
CA SER A 699 -44.88 -17.41 15.61
C SER A 699 -45.45 -17.47 17.03
N ALA A 700 -46.68 -16.96 17.22
CA ALA A 700 -47.38 -17.07 18.50
C ALA A 700 -47.62 -18.53 18.96
N LYS A 701 -47.42 -19.51 18.06
CA LYS A 701 -47.51 -20.94 18.34
C LYS A 701 -46.15 -21.60 18.52
N GLY A 702 -45.05 -20.85 18.53
CA GLY A 702 -43.68 -21.37 18.69
C GLY A 702 -43.06 -21.94 17.43
N GLU A 703 -43.65 -21.65 16.26
CA GLU A 703 -43.06 -22.06 14.97
C GLU A 703 -41.90 -21.10 14.66
N VAL A 704 -40.68 -21.64 14.63
CA VAL A 704 -39.46 -20.89 14.37
C VAL A 704 -39.18 -20.87 12.88
N THR A 705 -38.83 -19.71 12.35
CA THR A 705 -38.23 -19.53 11.03
C THR A 705 -36.96 -18.69 11.17
N LEU A 706 -35.82 -19.33 10.97
CA LEU A 706 -34.50 -18.70 10.92
C LEU A 706 -34.06 -18.60 9.46
N THR A 707 -33.62 -17.43 9.02
CA THR A 707 -33.13 -17.20 7.65
C THR A 707 -31.80 -16.47 7.67
N TRP A 708 -30.97 -16.68 6.66
CA TRP A 708 -29.71 -15.96 6.47
C TRP A 708 -29.35 -15.86 4.99
N THR A 709 -28.27 -15.14 4.70
CA THR A 709 -27.65 -15.06 3.38
C THR A 709 -26.33 -15.83 3.42
N ALA A 710 -26.16 -16.78 2.50
CA ALA A 710 -24.93 -17.55 2.35
C ALA A 710 -23.75 -16.62 2.00
N PRO A 711 -22.54 -16.89 2.52
CA PRO A 711 -21.35 -16.15 2.10
C PRO A 711 -21.02 -16.48 0.64
N ALA A 712 -20.57 -15.45 -0.11
CA ALA A 712 -20.22 -15.58 -1.52
C ALA A 712 -18.73 -15.84 -1.77
N LYS A 713 -17.90 -15.73 -0.73
CA LYS A 713 -16.44 -15.91 -0.78
C LYS A 713 -15.93 -16.47 0.55
N GLY A 714 -14.78 -17.11 0.50
CA GLY A 714 -14.02 -17.45 1.70
C GLY A 714 -13.05 -16.35 2.10
N GLN A 715 -12.46 -16.49 3.28
CA GLN A 715 -11.59 -15.49 3.89
C GLN A 715 -10.29 -15.25 3.11
N HIS A 716 -9.85 -16.25 2.33
CA HIS A 716 -8.63 -16.21 1.53
C HIS A 716 -8.92 -16.15 0.02
N GLY A 717 -10.19 -16.02 -0.37
CA GLY A 717 -10.62 -16.04 -1.77
C GLY A 717 -10.41 -17.41 -2.44
N GLY A 718 -10.27 -18.47 -1.65
CA GLY A 718 -10.10 -19.84 -2.09
C GLY A 718 -11.42 -20.53 -2.45
N TYR A 719 -11.38 -21.86 -2.56
CA TYR A 719 -12.50 -22.66 -3.04
C TYR A 719 -13.61 -22.81 -2.00
N LEU A 720 -14.83 -22.45 -2.38
CA LEU A 720 -16.06 -22.78 -1.67
C LEU A 720 -16.86 -23.82 -2.44
N ASP A 721 -17.44 -24.78 -1.73
CA ASP A 721 -18.40 -25.71 -2.32
C ASP A 721 -19.61 -24.96 -2.89
N ASP A 722 -20.17 -25.47 -4.00
CA ASP A 722 -21.37 -24.93 -4.64
C ASP A 722 -22.58 -24.87 -3.68
N THR A 723 -22.59 -25.70 -2.64
CA THR A 723 -23.61 -25.71 -1.60
C THR A 723 -22.96 -25.83 -0.23
N LEU A 724 -22.88 -24.70 0.48
CA LEU A 724 -22.40 -24.65 1.85
C LEU A 724 -23.40 -25.30 2.82
N LYS A 725 -22.83 -25.84 3.90
CA LYS A 725 -23.60 -26.37 5.03
C LYS A 725 -23.53 -25.41 6.21
N TYR A 726 -24.37 -25.60 7.22
CA TYR A 726 -24.44 -24.69 8.36
C TYR A 726 -24.53 -25.43 9.70
N ILE A 727 -23.82 -24.90 10.69
CA ILE A 727 -24.00 -25.24 12.10
C ILE A 727 -25.00 -24.25 12.68
N ILE A 728 -26.05 -24.74 13.32
CA ILE A 728 -27.11 -23.91 13.92
C ILE A 728 -27.24 -24.24 15.40
N THR A 729 -27.11 -23.22 16.23
CA THR A 729 -27.22 -23.33 17.69
C THR A 729 -28.35 -22.44 18.18
N ARG A 730 -29.22 -22.98 19.03
CA ARG A 730 -30.26 -22.20 19.73
C ARG A 730 -29.75 -21.76 21.09
N VAL A 731 -30.02 -20.52 21.45
CA VAL A 731 -29.74 -19.97 22.78
C VAL A 731 -31.04 -19.49 23.43
N PRO A 732 -31.32 -19.86 24.70
CA PRO A 732 -30.59 -20.84 25.50
C PRO A 732 -30.77 -22.28 24.97
N GLY A 733 -29.78 -23.15 25.17
CA GLY A 733 -29.87 -24.57 24.82
C GLY A 733 -28.74 -25.11 23.95
N ASP A 734 -29.09 -25.97 23.01
CA ASP A 734 -28.19 -26.90 22.32
C ASP A 734 -27.84 -26.50 20.88
N ILE A 735 -26.79 -27.14 20.36
CA ILE A 735 -26.52 -27.22 18.91
C ILE A 735 -27.57 -28.13 18.29
N LEU A 736 -28.35 -27.59 17.35
CA LEU A 736 -29.46 -28.30 16.70
C LEU A 736 -28.99 -29.15 15.52
N THR A 737 -27.96 -28.68 14.81
CA THR A 737 -27.41 -29.36 13.64
C THR A 737 -26.01 -28.87 13.32
N PHE A 738 -25.18 -29.76 12.76
CA PHE A 738 -23.82 -29.48 12.31
C PHE A 738 -23.68 -29.45 10.78
N SER A 739 -24.75 -29.72 10.04
CA SER A 739 -24.67 -29.95 8.59
C SER A 739 -25.94 -29.54 7.84
N HIS A 740 -26.62 -28.49 8.30
CA HIS A 740 -27.85 -28.00 7.66
C HIS A 740 -27.59 -27.50 6.24
N GLU A 741 -28.47 -27.83 5.30
CA GLU A 741 -28.39 -27.37 3.91
C GLU A 741 -29.47 -26.33 3.62
N GLY A 742 -29.11 -25.35 2.78
CA GLY A 742 -29.97 -24.21 2.45
C GLY A 742 -29.93 -23.11 3.52
N THR A 743 -30.54 -21.97 3.21
CA THR A 743 -30.42 -20.74 4.02
C THR A 743 -31.66 -20.43 4.85
N THR A 744 -32.45 -21.46 5.16
CA THR A 744 -33.64 -21.38 6.00
C THR A 744 -33.72 -22.61 6.88
N PHE A 745 -33.93 -22.39 8.18
CA PHE A 745 -34.13 -23.43 9.17
C PHE A 745 -35.45 -23.19 9.91
N THR A 746 -36.14 -24.29 10.19
CA THR A 746 -37.41 -24.25 10.92
C THR A 746 -37.42 -25.29 12.00
N GLU A 747 -37.96 -24.94 13.15
CA GLU A 747 -38.27 -25.90 14.21
C GLU A 747 -39.54 -25.50 14.95
N GLN A 748 -39.94 -26.36 15.89
CA GLN A 748 -41.06 -26.11 16.79
C GLN A 748 -40.53 -26.01 18.22
N LEU A 749 -40.65 -24.83 18.83
CA LEU A 749 -40.28 -24.67 20.24
C LEU A 749 -41.26 -25.42 21.15
N PRO A 750 -40.78 -26.04 22.23
CA PRO A 750 -41.64 -26.60 23.26
C PRO A 750 -42.46 -25.49 23.94
N GLU A 751 -43.64 -25.83 24.44
CA GLU A 751 -44.35 -24.95 25.38
C GLU A 751 -43.51 -24.81 26.65
N GLY A 752 -43.33 -23.56 27.10
CA GLY A 752 -42.51 -23.24 28.26
C GLY A 752 -42.81 -21.85 28.79
N ASP A 753 -42.08 -21.48 29.84
CA ASP A 753 -42.09 -20.15 30.40
C ASP A 753 -41.50 -19.13 29.42
N LEU A 754 -41.93 -17.87 29.57
CA LEU A 754 -41.47 -16.78 28.73
C LEU A 754 -39.94 -16.69 28.74
N THR A 755 -39.33 -16.91 27.57
CA THR A 755 -37.87 -16.99 27.40
C THR A 755 -37.45 -16.18 26.19
N THR A 756 -36.31 -15.51 26.27
CA THR A 756 -35.67 -14.87 25.11
C THR A 756 -34.87 -15.90 24.33
N TYR A 757 -35.16 -16.02 23.04
CA TYR A 757 -34.44 -16.88 22.12
C TYR A 757 -33.65 -16.09 21.09
N TYR A 758 -32.44 -16.54 20.80
CA TYR A 758 -31.71 -16.19 19.58
C TYR A 758 -30.97 -17.42 19.05
N TYR A 759 -30.49 -17.34 17.80
CA TYR A 759 -29.78 -18.44 17.17
C TYR A 759 -28.45 -17.93 16.65
N THR A 760 -27.44 -18.79 16.67
CA THR A 760 -26.19 -18.53 15.95
C THR A 760 -26.07 -19.45 14.76
N VAL A 761 -25.55 -18.91 13.67
CA VAL A 761 -25.29 -19.65 12.43
C VAL A 761 -23.80 -19.54 12.09
N ARG A 762 -23.17 -20.67 11.79
CA ARG A 762 -21.84 -20.74 11.17
C ARG A 762 -21.95 -21.34 9.77
N SER A 763 -21.27 -20.74 8.81
CA SER A 763 -21.08 -21.33 7.48
C SER A 763 -20.04 -22.44 7.58
N LEU A 764 -20.24 -23.55 6.85
CA LEU A 764 -19.37 -24.72 6.80
C LEU A 764 -18.98 -25.00 5.33
N ASN A 765 -17.69 -25.23 5.09
CA ASN A 765 -17.12 -25.61 3.79
C ASN A 765 -16.12 -26.75 4.02
N GLY A 766 -16.40 -27.97 3.54
CA GLY A 766 -15.71 -29.16 4.05
C GLY A 766 -15.89 -29.31 5.56
N GLU A 767 -14.79 -29.35 6.31
CA GLU A 767 -14.77 -29.35 7.79
C GLU A 767 -14.49 -27.96 8.40
N LEU A 768 -14.21 -26.95 7.57
CA LEU A 768 -13.90 -25.60 8.00
C LEU A 768 -15.16 -24.77 8.24
N TYR A 769 -15.12 -23.86 9.22
CA TYR A 769 -16.28 -23.06 9.58
C TYR A 769 -15.96 -21.60 9.90
N SER A 770 -16.92 -20.72 9.61
CA SER A 770 -16.84 -19.30 9.93
C SER A 770 -17.01 -19.02 11.43
N GLU A 771 -16.70 -17.79 11.85
CA GLU A 771 -17.20 -17.26 13.12
C GLU A 771 -18.75 -17.28 13.17
N PRO A 772 -19.35 -17.45 14.36
CA PRO A 772 -20.80 -17.51 14.52
C PRO A 772 -21.42 -16.12 14.41
N VAL A 773 -22.57 -16.03 13.73
CA VAL A 773 -23.37 -14.81 13.66
C VAL A 773 -24.70 -15.03 14.35
N ALA A 774 -24.98 -14.18 15.34
CA ALA A 774 -26.24 -14.19 16.07
C ALA A 774 -27.39 -13.56 15.26
N SER A 775 -28.59 -14.11 15.39
CA SER A 775 -29.83 -13.49 14.94
C SER A 775 -30.23 -12.32 15.85
N ASN A 776 -31.29 -11.61 15.48
CA ASN A 776 -32.06 -10.84 16.46
C ASN A 776 -32.63 -11.76 17.55
N GLU A 777 -32.92 -11.18 18.71
CA GLU A 777 -33.61 -11.84 19.82
C GLU A 777 -35.12 -11.80 19.62
N VAL A 778 -35.82 -12.85 20.08
CA VAL A 778 -37.28 -12.94 20.09
C VAL A 778 -37.75 -13.60 21.38
N VAL A 779 -38.68 -12.96 22.08
CA VAL A 779 -39.30 -13.50 23.30
C VAL A 779 -40.47 -14.42 22.92
N TYR A 780 -40.48 -15.65 23.44
CA TYR A 780 -41.57 -16.62 23.25
C TYR A 780 -41.79 -17.45 24.51
N GLY A 781 -43.06 -17.75 24.82
CA GLY A 781 -43.46 -18.60 25.93
C GLY A 781 -44.75 -18.12 26.59
N SER A 782 -45.12 -18.78 27.68
CA SER A 782 -46.29 -18.47 28.49
C SER A 782 -45.96 -17.44 29.56
N ALA A 783 -46.96 -16.71 30.05
CA ALA A 783 -46.80 -15.91 31.28
C ALA A 783 -46.22 -16.76 32.42
N LEU A 784 -45.27 -16.16 33.14
CA LEU A 784 -44.44 -16.77 34.16
C LEU A 784 -45.29 -17.27 35.33
N SER A 785 -44.90 -18.40 35.91
CA SER A 785 -45.57 -18.96 37.09
C SER A 785 -44.93 -18.47 38.40
N VAL A 786 -45.69 -18.50 39.49
CA VAL A 786 -45.18 -18.23 40.85
C VAL A 786 -44.87 -19.57 41.53
N PRO A 787 -43.71 -19.76 42.19
CA PRO A 787 -42.71 -18.74 42.50
C PRO A 787 -41.87 -18.31 41.30
N TYR A 788 -41.62 -17.01 41.19
CA TYR A 788 -40.75 -16.40 40.20
C TYR A 788 -39.51 -15.84 40.88
N TYR A 789 -38.34 -16.03 40.25
CA TYR A 789 -37.08 -15.47 40.70
C TYR A 789 -36.25 -15.02 39.50
N GLU A 790 -35.59 -13.87 39.62
CA GLU A 790 -34.71 -13.29 38.61
C GLU A 790 -33.52 -12.58 39.29
N ASP A 791 -32.31 -12.91 38.85
CA ASP A 791 -31.03 -12.44 39.40
C ASP A 791 -30.13 -11.74 38.35
N PHE A 792 -30.66 -11.50 37.15
CA PHE A 792 -30.00 -10.88 36.01
C PHE A 792 -28.62 -11.45 35.67
N SER A 793 -28.37 -12.72 36.05
CA SER A 793 -27.11 -13.40 35.78
C SER A 793 -26.80 -13.54 34.28
N GLN A 794 -27.80 -13.34 33.41
CA GLN A 794 -27.70 -13.28 31.95
C GLN A 794 -28.44 -12.05 31.40
N GLU A 795 -27.86 -11.34 30.43
CA GLU A 795 -28.50 -10.20 29.74
C GLU A 795 -29.85 -10.56 29.10
N SER A 796 -29.96 -11.79 28.59
CA SER A 796 -31.20 -12.30 27.99
C SER A 796 -32.37 -12.28 28.97
N ALA A 797 -32.13 -12.37 30.27
CA ALA A 797 -33.18 -12.27 31.28
C ALA A 797 -33.75 -10.84 31.32
N PHE A 798 -32.88 -9.83 31.31
CA PHE A 798 -33.28 -8.41 31.24
C PHE A 798 -34.07 -8.08 29.97
N SER A 799 -33.74 -8.70 28.83
CA SER A 799 -34.46 -8.47 27.56
C SER A 799 -35.95 -8.87 27.60
N THR A 800 -36.37 -9.69 28.56
CA THR A 800 -37.78 -10.03 28.76
C THR A 800 -38.57 -8.90 29.43
N PHE A 801 -37.88 -7.96 30.09
CA PHE A 801 -38.49 -6.82 30.77
C PHE A 801 -38.76 -5.68 29.79
N THR A 802 -39.78 -4.88 30.12
CA THR A 802 -40.13 -3.68 29.37
C THR A 802 -39.63 -2.44 30.08
N THR A 803 -38.87 -1.59 29.37
CA THR A 803 -38.42 -0.30 29.88
C THR A 803 -39.31 0.82 29.36
N VAL A 804 -39.73 1.72 30.25
CA VAL A 804 -40.56 2.88 29.91
C VAL A 804 -39.82 4.14 30.32
N ASP A 805 -39.40 4.91 29.32
CA ASP A 805 -38.90 6.28 29.46
C ASP A 805 -40.10 7.23 29.57
N ALA A 806 -40.53 7.48 30.81
CA ALA A 806 -41.80 8.14 31.10
C ALA A 806 -41.73 9.65 30.89
N ASN A 807 -40.58 10.26 31.13
CA ASN A 807 -40.35 11.70 30.97
C ASN A 807 -39.76 12.05 29.59
N SER A 808 -39.41 11.05 28.78
CA SER A 808 -38.80 11.19 27.44
C SER A 808 -37.46 11.92 27.44
N ASP A 809 -36.67 11.78 28.50
CA ASP A 809 -35.34 12.41 28.62
C ASP A 809 -34.19 11.55 28.05
N GLY A 810 -34.50 10.32 27.64
CA GLY A 810 -33.56 9.37 27.04
C GLY A 810 -32.80 8.51 28.05
N THR A 811 -32.96 8.76 29.35
CA THR A 811 -32.48 7.93 30.45
C THR A 811 -33.51 6.84 30.72
N LYS A 812 -33.06 5.59 30.77
CA LYS A 812 -33.94 4.44 31.02
C LYS A 812 -33.16 3.33 31.69
N TRP A 813 -33.89 2.36 32.24
CA TRP A 813 -33.29 1.13 32.74
C TRP A 813 -32.51 0.39 31.64
N TYR A 814 -31.37 -0.19 32.00
CA TYR A 814 -30.50 -0.96 31.12
C TYR A 814 -29.88 -2.16 31.86
N TYR A 815 -29.38 -3.13 31.11
CA TYR A 815 -28.61 -4.23 31.68
C TYR A 815 -27.16 -3.80 31.92
N ASN A 816 -26.71 -3.86 33.17
CA ASN A 816 -25.33 -3.61 33.52
C ASN A 816 -24.53 -4.91 33.45
N SER A 817 -23.77 -5.11 32.37
CA SER A 817 -23.00 -6.34 32.15
C SER A 817 -21.85 -6.56 33.13
N TYR A 818 -21.37 -5.50 33.81
CA TYR A 818 -20.26 -5.61 34.76
C TYR A 818 -20.72 -6.21 36.09
N ASP A 819 -21.80 -5.66 36.66
CA ASP A 819 -22.36 -6.13 37.94
C ASP A 819 -23.45 -7.21 37.74
N ARG A 820 -23.90 -7.44 36.50
CA ARG A 820 -24.99 -8.35 36.12
C ARG A 820 -26.33 -7.99 36.78
N THR A 821 -26.67 -6.71 36.78
CA THR A 821 -27.87 -6.15 37.42
C THR A 821 -28.72 -5.35 36.43
N ALA A 822 -29.98 -5.08 36.78
CA ALA A 822 -30.76 -4.04 36.11
C ALA A 822 -30.40 -2.67 36.70
N ALA A 823 -29.99 -1.71 35.89
CA ALA A 823 -29.49 -0.42 36.36
C ALA A 823 -30.20 0.76 35.71
N ILE A 824 -30.24 1.90 36.39
CA ILE A 824 -30.59 3.20 35.81
C ILE A 824 -29.61 4.27 36.27
N ASP A 825 -29.10 5.03 35.30
CA ASP A 825 -28.13 6.10 35.55
C ASP A 825 -28.83 7.38 36.04
N ASN A 826 -28.14 8.15 36.87
CA ASN A 826 -28.65 9.44 37.34
C ASN A 826 -28.57 10.51 36.23
N SER A 827 -29.69 11.20 35.99
CA SER A 827 -29.73 12.43 35.21
C SER A 827 -29.41 13.68 36.07
N LEU A 828 -28.32 14.39 35.73
CA LEU A 828 -27.98 15.68 36.35
C LEU A 828 -28.90 16.84 35.89
N LYS A 829 -29.94 16.55 35.08
CA LYS A 829 -30.76 17.57 34.40
C LYS A 829 -32.25 17.45 34.70
N VAL A 830 -32.77 16.24 34.85
CA VAL A 830 -34.19 15.94 35.09
C VAL A 830 -34.28 14.88 36.18
N ALA A 831 -35.36 14.85 36.96
CA ALA A 831 -35.56 13.80 37.95
C ALA A 831 -36.01 12.51 37.24
N ASP A 832 -35.56 11.37 37.74
CA ASP A 832 -35.95 10.06 37.23
C ASP A 832 -37.46 9.86 37.41
N ASP A 833 -38.11 9.27 36.40
CA ASP A 833 -39.52 8.87 36.48
C ASP A 833 -39.78 7.53 35.76
N ASP A 834 -38.71 6.76 35.52
CA ASP A 834 -38.68 5.70 34.52
C ASP A 834 -38.88 4.32 35.13
N TRP A 835 -39.47 3.43 34.33
CA TRP A 835 -39.96 2.14 34.80
C TRP A 835 -39.24 0.97 34.15
N LEU A 836 -38.95 -0.05 34.96
CA LEU A 836 -38.63 -1.40 34.53
C LEU A 836 -39.80 -2.31 34.89
N ILE A 837 -40.41 -2.96 33.91
CA ILE A 837 -41.64 -3.74 34.09
C ILE A 837 -41.36 -5.20 33.77
N THR A 838 -41.68 -6.11 34.70
CA THR A 838 -41.53 -7.55 34.50
C THR A 838 -42.38 -8.03 33.32
N PRO A 839 -42.05 -9.20 32.75
CA PRO A 839 -43.01 -9.91 31.92
C PRO A 839 -44.30 -10.27 32.67
N ALA A 840 -45.29 -10.74 31.92
CA ALA A 840 -46.56 -11.20 32.49
C ALA A 840 -46.34 -12.37 33.45
N ILE A 841 -46.87 -12.26 34.66
CA ILE A 841 -46.85 -13.27 35.72
C ILE A 841 -48.28 -13.70 36.02
N LYS A 842 -48.55 -15.00 36.01
CA LYS A 842 -49.86 -15.56 36.32
C LYS A 842 -50.12 -15.44 37.82
N MET A 843 -51.21 -14.76 38.18
CA MET A 843 -51.67 -14.67 39.56
C MET A 843 -53.15 -15.00 39.69
N GLU A 844 -53.52 -15.59 40.83
CA GLU A 844 -54.88 -16.09 41.09
C GLU A 844 -55.63 -15.21 42.08
N GLN A 845 -56.93 -15.06 41.86
CA GLN A 845 -57.87 -14.32 42.69
C GLN A 845 -57.80 -14.77 44.15
N GLY A 846 -57.71 -13.78 45.04
CA GLY A 846 -57.75 -13.99 46.49
C GLY A 846 -56.44 -14.49 47.09
N LYS A 847 -55.42 -14.82 46.29
CA LYS A 847 -54.07 -15.11 46.81
C LYS A 847 -53.30 -13.80 47.07
N THR A 848 -52.52 -13.81 48.14
CA THR A 848 -51.56 -12.74 48.45
C THR A 848 -50.19 -13.17 47.99
N TYR A 849 -49.53 -12.32 47.20
CA TYR A 849 -48.20 -12.55 46.66
C TYR A 849 -47.22 -11.59 47.32
N LYS A 850 -46.08 -12.11 47.77
CA LYS A 850 -44.98 -11.33 48.33
C LYS A 850 -43.94 -11.08 47.24
N LEU A 851 -43.70 -9.79 46.96
CA LEU A 851 -42.59 -9.28 46.15
C LEU A 851 -41.39 -8.98 47.06
N SER A 852 -40.20 -9.36 46.65
CA SER A 852 -38.92 -8.98 47.24
C SER A 852 -37.91 -8.67 46.13
N PHE A 853 -36.98 -7.75 46.35
CA PHE A 853 -35.87 -7.46 45.42
C PHE A 853 -34.74 -6.75 46.18
N THR A 854 -33.52 -6.83 45.69
CA THR A 854 -32.36 -6.09 46.22
C THR A 854 -32.14 -4.81 45.41
N VAL A 855 -31.67 -3.76 46.08
CA VAL A 855 -31.37 -2.47 45.47
C VAL A 855 -30.13 -1.83 46.09
N ALA A 856 -29.26 -1.28 45.25
CA ALA A 856 -28.05 -0.57 45.67
C ALA A 856 -27.92 0.81 45.00
N ALA A 857 -27.35 1.78 45.72
CA ALA A 857 -27.06 3.12 45.20
C ALA A 857 -25.55 3.29 44.96
N LYS A 858 -25.14 3.66 43.73
CA LYS A 858 -23.73 3.59 43.31
C LYS A 858 -22.82 4.76 43.73
N ALA A 859 -23.32 5.99 43.87
CA ALA A 859 -22.45 7.14 44.13
C ALA A 859 -22.15 7.35 45.63
N SER A 860 -20.92 7.78 45.96
CA SER A 860 -20.37 7.83 47.33
C SER A 860 -21.01 8.85 48.28
N VAL A 861 -21.89 9.73 47.80
CA VAL A 861 -22.38 10.89 48.59
C VAL A 861 -23.89 11.16 48.50
N SER A 862 -24.65 10.49 47.61
CA SER A 862 -26.09 10.71 47.45
C SER A 862 -26.87 9.38 47.46
N PRO A 863 -28.12 9.37 47.96
CA PRO A 863 -28.99 8.18 47.94
C PRO A 863 -29.73 8.04 46.61
N GLY A 864 -30.31 6.88 46.31
CA GLY A 864 -31.31 6.67 45.25
C GLY A 864 -32.72 6.53 45.82
N ILE A 865 -33.77 6.64 45.00
CA ILE A 865 -35.16 6.36 45.41
C ILE A 865 -35.83 5.44 44.38
N VAL A 866 -36.35 4.31 44.84
CA VAL A 866 -37.09 3.34 44.03
C VAL A 866 -38.42 2.96 44.68
N ALA A 867 -39.45 2.73 43.88
CA ALA A 867 -40.72 2.14 44.29
C ALA A 867 -41.00 0.86 43.49
N ALA A 868 -41.94 0.03 43.96
CA ALA A 868 -42.47 -1.07 43.16
C ALA A 868 -44.00 -1.05 43.17
N ALA A 869 -44.61 -1.35 42.04
CA ALA A 869 -46.05 -1.36 41.86
C ALA A 869 -46.49 -2.53 40.97
N VAL A 870 -47.76 -2.89 41.02
CA VAL A 870 -48.34 -3.99 40.24
C VAL A 870 -49.46 -3.49 39.33
N GLY A 871 -49.49 -3.97 38.09
CA GLY A 871 -50.48 -3.59 37.09
C GLY A 871 -50.91 -4.75 36.18
N THR A 872 -51.99 -4.54 35.44
CA THR A 872 -52.46 -5.44 34.37
C THR A 872 -52.20 -4.79 33.02
N GLY A 873 -51.09 -5.14 32.36
CA GLY A 873 -50.54 -4.44 31.20
C GLY A 873 -49.35 -3.53 31.53
N TYR A 874 -48.91 -2.74 30.54
CA TYR A 874 -47.68 -1.93 30.60
C TYR A 874 -47.92 -0.41 30.78
N ALA A 875 -49.18 0.03 30.80
CA ALA A 875 -49.52 1.43 31.07
C ALA A 875 -49.41 1.71 32.57
N THR A 876 -48.39 2.45 32.98
CA THR A 876 -48.01 2.64 34.40
C THR A 876 -49.01 3.46 35.20
N GLY A 877 -49.87 4.25 34.56
CA GLY A 877 -50.84 5.12 35.23
C GLY A 877 -51.88 4.41 36.11
N ASP A 878 -52.11 3.12 35.89
CA ASP A 878 -53.07 2.30 36.67
C ASP A 878 -52.39 1.39 37.71
N PHE A 879 -51.05 1.38 37.77
CA PHE A 879 -50.30 0.50 38.66
C PHE A 879 -50.59 0.82 40.13
N LYS A 880 -50.73 -0.22 40.95
CA LYS A 880 -50.97 -0.12 42.40
C LYS A 880 -49.68 -0.32 43.15
N THR A 881 -49.29 0.64 43.99
CA THR A 881 -48.06 0.58 44.78
C THR A 881 -48.04 -0.65 45.69
N VAL A 882 -46.97 -1.43 45.61
CA VAL A 882 -46.67 -2.60 46.45
C VAL A 882 -45.56 -2.27 47.45
N VAL A 883 -44.50 -1.61 46.96
CA VAL A 883 -43.44 -1.02 47.77
C VAL A 883 -43.47 0.49 47.55
N PRO A 884 -43.70 1.30 48.59
CA PRO A 884 -43.70 2.76 48.45
C PRO A 884 -42.31 3.27 48.03
N ALA A 885 -42.26 4.47 47.44
CA ALA A 885 -41.00 5.14 47.10
C ALA A 885 -40.07 5.19 48.33
N THR A 886 -38.99 4.41 48.25
CA THR A 886 -38.10 4.14 49.37
C THR A 886 -36.72 4.67 49.04
N LYS A 887 -36.18 5.44 49.99
CA LYS A 887 -34.84 6.00 49.90
C LYS A 887 -33.80 4.94 50.24
N VAL A 888 -32.88 4.68 49.31
CA VAL A 888 -31.78 3.73 49.44
C VAL A 888 -30.49 4.53 49.57
N ASN A 889 -29.87 4.48 50.75
CA ASN A 889 -28.60 5.17 51.00
C ASN A 889 -27.43 4.33 50.47
N ASN A 890 -26.29 4.97 50.21
CA ASN A 890 -25.06 4.25 49.91
C ASN A 890 -24.59 3.47 51.16
N THR A 891 -24.79 2.16 51.12
CA THR A 891 -24.18 1.18 51.98
C THR A 891 -23.35 0.28 51.08
N SER A 892 -22.20 -0.24 51.53
CA SER A 892 -21.39 -1.22 50.78
C SER A 892 -22.11 -2.55 50.49
N GLU A 893 -23.39 -2.65 50.82
CA GLU A 893 -24.26 -3.82 50.75
C GLU A 893 -25.60 -3.40 50.16
N ALA A 894 -26.19 -4.25 49.31
CA ALA A 894 -27.51 -4.04 48.73
C ALA A 894 -28.61 -4.15 49.81
N VAL A 895 -29.68 -3.37 49.66
CA VAL A 895 -30.83 -3.36 50.58
C VAL A 895 -31.95 -4.19 50.00
N VAL A 896 -32.55 -5.08 50.80
CA VAL A 896 -33.75 -5.84 50.41
C VAL A 896 -35.01 -5.00 50.65
N LEU A 897 -35.78 -4.76 49.60
CA LEU A 897 -37.12 -4.17 49.68
C LEU A 897 -38.18 -5.24 49.41
N SER A 898 -39.31 -5.18 50.11
CA SER A 898 -40.40 -6.14 49.93
C SER A 898 -41.77 -5.54 50.24
N GLY A 899 -42.80 -6.13 49.65
CA GLY A 899 -44.21 -5.78 49.86
C GLY A 899 -45.13 -6.92 49.42
N SER A 900 -46.39 -6.88 49.85
CA SER A 900 -47.38 -7.92 49.50
C SER A 900 -48.57 -7.32 48.77
N TYR A 901 -49.15 -8.09 47.84
CA TYR A 901 -50.32 -7.69 47.06
C TYR A 901 -51.35 -8.83 46.99
N THR A 902 -52.60 -8.53 47.35
CA THR A 902 -53.72 -9.48 47.23
C THR A 902 -54.42 -9.28 45.89
N VAL A 903 -54.51 -10.35 45.12
CA VAL A 903 -54.94 -10.30 43.72
C VAL A 903 -56.47 -10.29 43.61
N PRO A 904 -57.07 -9.29 42.94
CA PRO A 904 -58.53 -9.12 42.91
C PRO A 904 -59.25 -10.07 41.92
N ALA A 905 -58.56 -10.56 40.89
CA ALA A 905 -59.11 -11.44 39.86
C ALA A 905 -57.99 -12.32 39.26
N ASP A 906 -58.33 -13.49 38.73
CA ASP A 906 -57.37 -14.31 37.98
C ASP A 906 -56.87 -13.53 36.76
N GLY A 907 -55.56 -13.53 36.52
CA GLY A 907 -55.01 -12.83 35.36
C GLY A 907 -53.50 -12.80 35.28
N GLU A 908 -53.03 -12.09 34.26
CA GLU A 908 -51.63 -11.77 34.04
C GLU A 908 -51.32 -10.40 34.64
N TYR A 909 -50.35 -10.37 35.54
CA TYR A 909 -49.91 -9.18 36.27
C TYR A 909 -48.44 -8.89 35.98
N HIS A 910 -48.08 -7.61 36.07
CA HIS A 910 -46.71 -7.13 35.90
C HIS A 910 -46.28 -6.36 37.14
N ILE A 911 -45.02 -6.53 37.55
CA ILE A 911 -44.39 -5.71 38.58
C ILE A 911 -43.57 -4.64 37.88
N GLY A 912 -43.88 -3.37 38.15
CA GLY A 912 -43.11 -2.22 37.72
C GLY A 912 -42.22 -1.72 38.84
N PHE A 913 -40.93 -1.59 38.58
CA PHE A 913 -39.95 -0.90 39.42
C PHE A 913 -39.77 0.51 38.90
N HIS A 914 -40.06 1.50 39.75
CA HIS A 914 -40.13 2.90 39.38
C HIS A 914 -38.96 3.65 40.01
N ALA A 915 -38.06 4.16 39.19
CA ALA A 915 -37.02 5.07 39.64
C ALA A 915 -37.63 6.46 39.82
N THR A 916 -37.50 7.03 41.02
CA THR A 916 -38.11 8.33 41.38
C THR A 916 -37.09 9.29 42.00
N SER A 917 -35.82 9.13 41.67
CA SER A 917 -34.73 9.91 42.23
C SER A 917 -34.79 11.37 41.73
N PRO A 918 -34.75 12.37 42.62
CA PRO A 918 -34.60 13.77 42.20
C PRO A 918 -33.25 14.03 41.51
N VAL A 919 -33.17 15.12 40.74
CA VAL A 919 -31.91 15.57 40.11
C VAL A 919 -30.74 15.55 41.10
N GLY A 920 -29.66 14.86 40.74
CA GLY A 920 -28.43 14.79 41.54
C GLY A 920 -28.35 13.67 42.60
N PHE A 921 -29.34 12.76 42.63
CA PHE A 921 -29.32 11.55 43.47
C PHE A 921 -28.49 10.43 42.83
N SER A 922 -28.23 9.32 43.52
CA SER A 922 -27.40 8.23 42.95
C SER A 922 -28.13 7.43 41.88
N SER A 923 -27.37 6.88 40.93
CA SER A 923 -27.84 5.77 40.10
C SER A 923 -28.17 4.56 40.96
N ILE A 924 -29.08 3.73 40.45
CA ILE A 924 -29.67 2.60 41.18
C ILE A 924 -29.44 1.32 40.39
N ASP A 925 -28.98 0.30 41.09
CA ASP A 925 -28.97 -1.09 40.61
C ASP A 925 -30.03 -1.90 41.35
N LEU A 926 -30.70 -2.78 40.62
CA LEU A 926 -31.75 -3.66 41.09
C LEU A 926 -31.44 -5.10 40.71
N ASP A 927 -31.64 -6.01 41.66
CA ASP A 927 -31.34 -7.43 41.50
C ASP A 927 -32.26 -8.32 42.38
N ASP A 928 -32.08 -9.64 42.35
CA ASP A 928 -32.72 -10.65 43.20
C ASP A 928 -34.25 -10.51 43.32
N ILE A 929 -34.95 -10.28 42.21
CA ILE A 929 -36.40 -10.18 42.19
C ILE A 929 -36.98 -11.54 42.56
N SER A 930 -37.83 -11.59 43.57
CA SER A 930 -38.55 -12.78 43.99
C SER A 930 -40.03 -12.48 44.19
N ILE A 931 -40.88 -13.34 43.62
CA ILE A 931 -42.33 -13.30 43.82
C ILE A 931 -42.77 -14.68 44.28
N THR A 932 -43.41 -14.73 45.46
CA THR A 932 -43.85 -15.99 46.08
C THR A 932 -45.29 -15.84 46.60
N VAL A 933 -46.00 -16.96 46.78
CA VAL A 933 -47.29 -16.94 47.48
C VAL A 933 -47.02 -16.74 48.98
N ASP A 934 -47.63 -15.72 49.57
CA ASP A 934 -47.53 -15.42 50.99
C ASP A 934 -48.43 -16.41 51.78
N VAL A 935 -47.82 -17.44 52.37
CA VAL A 935 -48.53 -18.57 53.01
C VAL A 935 -49.02 -18.23 54.43
N THR A 936 -49.06 -16.95 54.82
CA THR A 936 -49.32 -16.57 56.22
C THR A 936 -50.79 -16.59 56.67
N ASP A 937 -51.76 -16.85 55.79
CA ASP A 937 -53.18 -16.95 56.16
C ASP A 937 -53.67 -18.38 56.50
N GLY A 938 -52.78 -19.26 56.98
CA GLY A 938 -53.07 -20.70 57.13
C GLY A 938 -52.80 -21.41 58.46
N VAL A 939 -52.24 -20.78 59.50
CA VAL A 939 -51.90 -21.52 60.74
C VAL A 939 -52.34 -20.79 62.00
N ALA A 940 -53.53 -21.13 62.49
CA ALA A 940 -53.91 -20.94 63.88
C ALA A 940 -53.33 -22.09 64.73
N GLY A 941 -52.31 -21.76 65.53
CA GLY A 941 -51.80 -22.58 66.64
C GLY A 941 -50.77 -23.65 66.24
N VAL A 942 -49.55 -23.58 66.77
CA VAL A 942 -49.09 -24.27 67.99
C VAL A 942 -47.72 -23.68 68.40
N ASP A 943 -47.54 -23.68 69.71
CA ASP A 943 -46.50 -23.15 70.58
C ASP A 943 -45.07 -23.70 70.39
N GLY A 944 -44.08 -22.86 70.73
CA GLY A 944 -42.83 -23.16 71.43
C GLY A 944 -41.81 -24.16 70.84
N GLY A 945 -40.62 -23.66 70.49
CA GLY A 945 -39.43 -24.52 70.39
C GLY A 945 -38.19 -23.87 69.78
N VAL A 946 -37.34 -23.28 70.64
CA VAL A 946 -35.97 -22.86 70.35
C VAL A 946 -35.12 -24.05 69.87
N LEU A 947 -34.21 -23.87 68.89
CA LEU A 947 -32.79 -24.23 69.03
C LEU A 947 -31.89 -23.74 67.87
N GLN A 948 -30.73 -23.29 68.31
CA GLN A 948 -29.58 -22.70 67.64
C GLN A 948 -29.04 -23.45 66.42
N SER A 949 -28.52 -22.65 65.48
CA SER A 949 -27.50 -23.00 64.50
C SER A 949 -26.21 -23.48 65.18
N GLY A 950 -25.74 -24.67 64.82
CA GLY A 950 -24.39 -25.14 65.08
C GLY A 950 -23.59 -25.21 63.78
N GLY A 951 -22.41 -24.58 63.79
CA GLY A 951 -21.13 -25.12 63.30
C GLY A 951 -20.97 -25.51 61.83
N GLU A 952 -20.12 -24.71 61.15
CA GLU A 952 -19.00 -25.09 60.26
C GLU A 952 -19.03 -26.45 59.53
N ALA A 953 -18.91 -26.40 58.20
CA ALA A 953 -17.71 -26.82 57.44
C ALA A 953 -17.84 -26.39 55.97
#